data_AF-A0A6L6Q3I1-F1
#
_entry.id   AF-A0A6L6Q3I1-F1
#
_cell.length_a   1.000
_cell.length_b   1.000
_cell.length_c   1.000
_cell.angle_alpha   90.00
_cell.angle_beta   90.00
_cell.angle_gamma   90.00
#
_symmetry.space_group_name_H-M   'P 1'
#
loop_
_entity.id
_entity.type
_entity.pdbx_description
1 polymer ?
#
loop_
_entity_poly.entity_id
_entity_poly.type
_entity_poly.pdbx_seq_one_letter_code
_entity_poly.pdbx_strand_id
1 'polypeptide(L)'
;MPPPAAWWRWKSQMAACRWPWCLRRAASVSSSRSGKGRNQNDVYIRTIRTTSTESDAMNALFNLLRSEQKWKAFGIILLVILVAGTILSLLTKITFIRDNEATRPRLIAAGPAALVHGVELFAENLNRQGGYKGRPLVVVPIDESPQAAQQAAAASTVVGVVGYTSAASLAAALPAYAARKLPVVTPQHVAEPASNVTGIGLDAKEQARFVANYARNVMQQRLMYVIREAGPEGDSLVEPFVEVYKKFDTPVRDVWTIASGPAQEEQIRATLAAVQNIDIGGIYLAVRPQLAARLVKGIRATGNALEIFGPEQLASLAFGTAMKEVGGRDVAVLSHGIVAATPVLFDTANDEAQRFQTRYQQRFGASPDWLATLAHDAARVALTPKPEAEEIKGISGAIRVAGGQALLPIQIGRYNGEQLISAPVQLLPIAKGANFNYIDALRQGRVLYVNDRFMFKTNVVYVGVRVNEITDLDMQKEIATVDMSVWFRYRGSFKPENLLIQNAVDPVKFDVIEETKSTEDVQYRRYRIKPKLRLNFTDAKRAYGQHIAGIGFRHKLLNRSNLQYVVDVLGMPTGEALVGDLVHRKILNASSGWEIDNAWLSQETVKEQSDGAPQYVGMTGEQPQFSRITLGILIKPATATARDVIPGEYFIYLAIFGVLGSGAVIYMDRRRMHRYWNLQTWLMRVIFWPLLLLSVGNLVLDYAFTEFTQATTRTYVNIYESLWWVIAGILLDMAVRRFIWQTLEIRTGRKVPNVIKIFSSLIAVLLALACITAFVFNQTLTSLLATSGLMAMVIGLAVQANIANVFSGIVLNIERPFRVGDKVKINNISGKVVDINWRTTRIEASEGQLVCLANSKVSEAEMQNFTAAPNGFSMELPFFFNPALDPQAVLEVLQQVLAAIPDALEPAAGFRGVVSKDGRWVAEYSVRYRVAQSSQKDKTREAVWLRVRGAFLERGWDLSPVPAQPLQPVQ
;
A
#
# COMPACT_ATOMS: atom_id res chain seq x y z
N MET A 1 54.34 -27.87 13.75
CA MET A 1 53.86 -28.30 15.09
C MET A 1 52.46 -28.89 14.96
N PRO A 2 52.27 -30.22 15.02
CA PRO A 2 51.01 -30.86 15.42
C PRO A 2 51.15 -31.36 16.90
N PRO A 3 50.15 -31.94 17.61
CA PRO A 3 48.86 -32.57 17.22
C PRO A 3 47.71 -32.19 18.24
N PRO A 4 46.68 -33.00 18.63
CA PRO A 4 46.15 -34.31 18.15
C PRO A 4 44.58 -34.39 18.00
N ALA A 5 44.06 -35.13 17.00
CA ALA A 5 43.62 -36.56 16.97
C ALA A 5 42.11 -36.74 17.27
N ALA A 6 41.30 -37.21 16.29
CA ALA A 6 40.92 -38.61 16.01
C ALA A 6 40.06 -39.23 17.14
N TRP A 7 38.88 -39.81 16.87
CA TRP A 7 38.74 -41.21 16.43
C TRP A 7 37.34 -41.51 15.83
N TRP A 8 37.34 -41.98 14.57
CA TRP A 8 36.60 -43.09 13.91
C TRP A 8 35.10 -43.36 14.17
N ARG A 9 34.19 -43.33 13.17
CA ARG A 9 33.93 -44.27 12.03
C ARG A 9 33.53 -45.69 12.47
N TRP A 10 32.32 -46.19 12.12
CA TRP A 10 31.98 -46.94 10.89
C TRP A 10 30.57 -47.57 10.93
N LYS A 11 29.95 -47.63 9.73
CA LYS A 11 29.06 -48.65 9.10
C LYS A 11 27.83 -49.21 9.86
N SER A 12 26.59 -49.02 9.39
CA SER A 12 25.90 -49.46 8.15
C SER A 12 25.35 -50.89 8.16
N GLN A 13 24.05 -50.96 7.85
CA GLN A 13 23.31 -52.01 7.13
C GLN A 13 22.73 -53.22 7.87
N MET A 14 21.55 -53.59 7.36
CA MET A 14 20.73 -54.81 7.53
C MET A 14 19.82 -54.81 8.77
N ALA A 15 18.54 -55.21 8.71
CA ALA A 15 17.62 -55.59 7.64
C ALA A 15 16.25 -55.84 8.31
N ALA A 16 15.17 -55.68 7.53
CA ALA A 16 13.95 -56.49 7.51
C ALA A 16 13.13 -56.79 8.80
N CYS A 17 11.85 -56.38 8.73
CA CYS A 17 10.63 -57.14 9.04
C CYS A 17 10.68 -58.27 10.10
N ARG A 18 9.81 -58.20 11.12
CA ARG A 18 8.67 -59.14 11.31
C ARG A 18 7.83 -58.83 12.57
N TRP A 19 6.52 -58.85 12.36
CA TRP A 19 5.41 -58.92 13.33
C TRP A 19 5.19 -60.39 13.78
N PRO A 20 4.26 -60.68 14.71
CA PRO A 20 4.38 -60.86 16.17
C PRO A 20 4.26 -62.36 16.55
N TRP A 21 4.01 -62.73 17.82
CA TRP A 21 3.29 -63.95 18.33
C TRP A 21 3.52 -64.08 19.85
N CYS A 22 2.51 -64.09 20.73
CA CYS A 22 1.45 -65.08 21.03
C CYS A 22 1.78 -65.94 22.26
N LEU A 23 0.93 -65.87 23.31
CA LEU A 23 0.58 -66.95 24.25
C LEU A 23 -0.83 -66.64 24.81
N ARG A 24 -1.92 -67.19 24.22
CA ARG A 24 -2.72 -68.38 24.64
C ARG A 24 -3.26 -68.29 26.07
N ARG A 25 -4.57 -68.03 26.25
CA ARG A 25 -5.77 -68.94 26.33
C ARG A 25 -6.10 -69.34 27.78
N ALA A 26 -7.23 -68.86 28.32
CA ALA A 26 -8.48 -69.61 28.63
C ALA A 26 -8.33 -70.52 29.87
N ALA A 27 -9.20 -70.60 30.88
CA ALA A 27 -10.58 -70.23 31.16
C ALA A 27 -10.67 -70.04 32.72
N SER A 28 -11.73 -69.61 33.40
CA SER A 28 -13.08 -70.16 33.38
C SER A 28 -13.93 -69.51 34.50
N VAL A 29 -15.25 -69.59 34.32
CA VAL A 29 -16.30 -69.74 35.36
C VAL A 29 -16.86 -68.50 36.06
N SER A 30 -18.19 -68.57 36.10
CA SER A 30 -19.22 -67.77 36.72
C SER A 30 -19.11 -67.53 38.22
N SER A 31 -19.92 -66.56 38.64
CA SER A 31 -20.64 -66.46 39.93
C SER A 31 -19.88 -66.11 41.21
N SER A 32 -20.18 -64.88 41.66
CA SER A 32 -20.74 -64.53 42.98
C SER A 32 -19.81 -64.08 44.12
N ARG A 33 -20.27 -62.97 44.72
CA ARG A 33 -20.29 -62.58 46.14
C ARG A 33 -18.99 -62.23 46.89
N SER A 34 -18.95 -60.93 47.24
CA SER A 34 -18.87 -60.38 48.60
C SER A 34 -17.54 -60.29 49.35
N GLY A 35 -17.37 -59.18 50.09
CA GLY A 35 -16.40 -58.97 51.17
C GLY A 35 -15.40 -57.85 50.85
N LYS A 36 -15.57 -56.63 51.40
CA LYS A 36 -14.94 -56.14 52.65
C LYS A 36 -13.42 -56.38 52.67
N GLY A 37 -12.52 -55.42 52.86
CA GLY A 37 -12.58 -54.05 53.35
C GLY A 37 -11.23 -53.71 54.02
N ARG A 38 -11.01 -52.42 54.27
CA ARG A 38 -10.00 -51.78 55.16
C ARG A 38 -8.51 -51.94 54.80
N ASN A 39 -7.74 -50.87 54.61
CA ASN A 39 -7.27 -49.76 55.47
C ASN A 39 -5.98 -50.07 56.25
N GLN A 40 -5.08 -49.07 56.19
CA GLN A 40 -4.00 -48.69 57.13
C GLN A 40 -2.60 -49.32 57.02
N ASN A 41 -1.66 -48.43 56.63
CA ASN A 41 -0.40 -48.03 57.29
C ASN A 41 0.54 -49.10 57.88
N ASP A 42 1.78 -49.16 57.40
CA ASP A 42 2.96 -48.50 58.01
C ASP A 42 4.22 -48.68 57.14
N VAL A 43 4.85 -47.59 56.67
CA VAL A 43 6.15 -47.00 57.08
C VAL A 43 7.36 -47.94 57.12
N TYR A 44 8.34 -47.79 56.21
CA TYR A 44 9.74 -47.33 56.47
C TYR A 44 10.71 -47.49 55.25
N ILE A 45 11.35 -46.36 54.89
CA ILE A 45 12.72 -46.11 54.34
C ILE A 45 13.15 -46.44 52.88
N ARG A 46 13.57 -45.33 52.21
CA ARG A 46 14.66 -45.03 51.21
C ARG A 46 15.07 -46.13 50.20
N THR A 47 15.29 -45.89 48.91
CA THR A 47 16.13 -44.86 48.24
C THR A 47 15.92 -44.96 46.70
N ILE A 48 16.25 -43.89 45.97
CA ILE A 48 16.54 -43.79 44.51
C ILE A 48 15.35 -43.40 43.61
N ARG A 49 15.22 -42.08 43.39
CA ARG A 49 14.58 -41.43 42.24
C ARG A 49 15.61 -41.20 41.14
N THR A 50 15.26 -41.58 39.90
CA THR A 50 15.55 -40.90 38.61
C THR A 50 14.64 -41.60 37.58
N THR A 51 13.76 -40.97 36.80
CA THR A 51 13.96 -39.86 35.86
C THR A 51 12.59 -39.25 35.47
N SER A 52 12.43 -37.93 35.60
CA SER A 52 11.28 -37.15 35.11
C SER A 52 11.75 -35.78 34.60
N THR A 53 12.34 -35.72 33.41
CA THR A 53 13.09 -34.52 32.96
C THR A 53 12.28 -33.46 32.21
N GLU A 54 11.03 -33.71 31.77
CA GLU A 54 10.23 -32.66 31.08
C GLU A 54 9.23 -31.92 31.99
N SER A 55 8.68 -32.61 33.00
CA SER A 55 7.82 -32.00 34.03
C SER A 55 8.57 -30.95 34.85
N ASP A 56 9.84 -31.22 35.15
CA ASP A 56 10.58 -30.47 36.16
C ASP A 56 11.17 -29.17 35.63
N ALA A 57 11.47 -29.08 34.32
CA ALA A 57 11.86 -27.81 33.68
C ALA A 57 10.67 -26.82 33.63
N MET A 58 9.48 -27.33 33.37
CA MET A 58 8.26 -26.52 33.32
C MET A 58 7.78 -26.11 34.72
N ASN A 59 7.96 -27.00 35.72
CA ASN A 59 7.69 -26.70 37.12
C ASN A 59 8.75 -25.77 37.76
N ALA A 60 10.02 -25.84 37.33
CA ALA A 60 11.07 -24.90 37.74
C ALA A 60 10.82 -23.48 37.20
N LEU A 61 10.33 -23.36 35.95
CA LEU A 61 9.87 -22.09 35.39
C LEU A 61 8.67 -21.52 36.18
N PHE A 62 7.80 -22.41 36.68
CA PHE A 62 6.64 -22.05 37.49
C PHE A 62 7.00 -21.59 38.91
N ASN A 63 8.02 -22.18 39.53
CA ASN A 63 8.49 -21.79 40.87
C ASN A 63 9.25 -20.46 40.87
N LEU A 64 9.75 -19.99 39.73
CA LEU A 64 10.29 -18.63 39.57
C LEU A 64 9.22 -17.51 39.57
N LEU A 65 7.92 -17.85 39.47
CA LEU A 65 6.81 -16.89 39.30
C LEU A 65 6.27 -16.29 40.62
N ARG A 66 7.01 -16.37 41.74
CA ARG A 66 6.59 -15.78 43.04
C ARG A 66 7.11 -14.34 43.24
N SER A 67 6.16 -13.41 43.13
CA SER A 67 6.10 -11.97 43.47
C SER A 67 7.16 -10.96 43.02
N GLU A 68 8.45 -11.27 42.85
CA GLU A 68 9.48 -10.23 42.57
C GLU A 68 10.07 -10.22 41.15
N GLN A 69 9.80 -11.23 40.31
CA GLN A 69 10.42 -11.36 38.97
C GLN A 69 9.45 -11.15 37.78
N LYS A 70 8.43 -10.28 37.95
CA LYS A 70 7.40 -10.02 36.94
C LYS A 70 7.96 -9.52 35.60
N TRP A 71 9.01 -8.70 35.63
CA TRP A 71 9.70 -8.20 34.44
C TRP A 71 10.57 -9.27 33.77
N LYS A 72 11.15 -10.20 34.54
CA LYS A 72 11.93 -11.32 33.98
C LYS A 72 11.03 -12.31 33.27
N ALA A 73 9.87 -12.64 33.83
CA ALA A 73 8.89 -13.53 33.17
C ALA A 73 8.32 -12.92 31.88
N PHE A 74 8.05 -11.60 31.87
CA PHE A 74 7.68 -10.88 30.65
C PHE A 74 8.80 -10.88 29.61
N GLY A 75 10.04 -10.61 30.04
CA GLY A 75 11.23 -10.68 29.18
C GLY A 75 11.43 -12.07 28.57
N ILE A 76 11.20 -13.14 29.34
CA ILE A 76 11.29 -14.53 28.86
C ILE A 76 10.18 -14.82 27.84
N ILE A 77 8.93 -14.39 28.07
CA ILE A 77 7.85 -14.58 27.09
C ILE A 77 8.14 -13.81 25.80
N LEU A 78 8.62 -12.56 25.90
CA LEU A 78 9.02 -11.77 24.75
C LEU A 78 10.18 -12.43 24.00
N LEU A 79 11.20 -12.93 24.70
CA LEU A 79 12.32 -13.67 24.15
C LEU A 79 11.84 -14.95 23.45
N VAL A 80 10.92 -15.71 24.06
CA VAL A 80 10.34 -16.92 23.45
C VAL A 80 9.53 -16.57 22.20
N ILE A 81 8.78 -15.47 22.17
CA ILE A 81 8.08 -15.02 20.96
C ILE A 81 9.08 -14.59 19.88
N LEU A 82 10.17 -13.91 20.27
CA LEU A 82 11.21 -13.46 19.34
C LEU A 82 12.00 -14.64 18.78
N VAL A 83 12.34 -15.62 19.61
CA VAL A 83 12.99 -16.88 19.24
C VAL A 83 12.05 -17.79 18.45
N ALA A 84 10.78 -17.89 18.81
CA ALA A 84 9.79 -18.63 18.03
C ALA A 84 9.53 -17.95 16.68
N GLY A 85 9.55 -16.62 16.61
CA GLY A 85 9.46 -15.85 15.38
C GLY A 85 10.67 -16.05 14.48
N THR A 86 11.89 -16.06 15.03
CA THR A 86 13.11 -16.35 14.26
C THR A 86 13.18 -17.82 13.85
N ILE A 87 12.79 -18.76 14.72
CA ILE A 87 12.70 -20.20 14.40
C ILE A 87 11.62 -20.44 13.36
N LEU A 88 10.46 -19.77 13.42
CA LEU A 88 9.42 -19.89 12.40
C LEU A 88 9.83 -19.22 11.09
N SER A 89 10.57 -18.11 11.13
CA SER A 89 11.20 -17.48 9.95
C SER A 89 12.27 -18.38 9.33
N LEU A 90 13.10 -19.02 10.15
CA LEU A 90 14.08 -20.01 9.72
C LEU A 90 13.40 -21.26 9.19
N LEU A 91 12.35 -21.75 9.84
CA LEU A 91 11.58 -22.92 9.41
C LEU A 91 10.81 -22.62 8.12
N THR A 92 10.26 -21.43 7.94
CA THR A 92 9.62 -21.03 6.67
C THR A 92 10.66 -20.86 5.57
N LYS A 93 11.83 -20.27 5.84
CA LYS A 93 12.97 -20.34 4.91
C LYS A 93 13.37 -21.78 4.62
N ILE A 94 13.47 -22.66 5.61
CA ILE A 94 13.89 -24.05 5.45
C ILE A 94 12.81 -24.89 4.76
N THR A 95 11.51 -24.68 4.98
CA THR A 95 10.44 -25.38 4.26
C THR A 95 10.28 -24.86 2.84
N PHE A 96 10.55 -23.58 2.59
CA PHE A 96 10.60 -23.01 1.23
C PHE A 96 11.90 -23.38 0.48
N ILE A 97 13.01 -23.58 1.19
CA ILE A 97 14.29 -24.08 0.64
C ILE A 97 14.26 -25.61 0.48
N ARG A 98 13.43 -26.33 1.23
CA ARG A 98 13.14 -27.77 1.00
C ARG A 98 12.13 -27.97 -0.13
N ASP A 99 12.07 -27.04 -1.08
CA ASP A 99 11.55 -27.30 -2.41
C ASP A 99 12.64 -28.05 -3.17
N ASN A 100 12.55 -29.38 -3.19
CA ASN A 100 13.51 -30.25 -3.87
C ASN A 100 13.77 -29.70 -5.29
N GLU A 101 14.99 -29.22 -5.57
CA GLU A 101 15.39 -28.73 -6.89
C GLU A 101 15.07 -29.73 -8.01
N ALA A 102 15.08 -31.03 -7.67
CA ALA A 102 14.72 -32.13 -8.55
C ALA A 102 13.24 -32.16 -9.00
N THR A 103 12.34 -31.39 -8.35
CA THR A 103 10.89 -31.36 -8.64
C THR A 103 10.38 -30.05 -9.22
N ARG A 104 11.29 -29.07 -9.42
CA ARG A 104 10.93 -27.77 -10.00
C ARG A 104 10.51 -27.93 -11.47
N PRO A 105 9.43 -27.27 -11.92
CA PRO A 105 9.05 -27.28 -13.33
C PRO A 105 10.18 -26.67 -14.17
N ARG A 106 10.53 -27.34 -15.29
CA ARG A 106 11.62 -26.95 -16.18
C ARG A 106 11.09 -26.51 -17.53
N LEU A 107 11.52 -25.34 -18.00
CA LEU A 107 11.27 -24.86 -19.36
C LEU A 107 12.57 -24.98 -20.16
N ILE A 108 12.55 -25.72 -21.26
CA ILE A 108 13.72 -25.88 -22.12
C ILE A 108 13.83 -24.66 -23.03
N ALA A 109 15.02 -24.07 -23.13
CA ALA A 109 15.35 -23.03 -24.12
C ALA A 109 16.42 -23.57 -25.08
N ALA A 110 16.02 -23.90 -26.31
CA ALA A 110 16.88 -24.50 -27.34
C ALA A 110 17.21 -23.47 -28.41
N GLY A 111 18.44 -22.92 -28.38
CA GLY A 111 18.85 -21.90 -29.33
C GLY A 111 20.00 -21.01 -28.84
N PRO A 112 20.30 -19.92 -29.57
CA PRO A 112 21.37 -19.00 -29.22
C PRO A 112 21.07 -18.20 -27.94
N ALA A 113 22.09 -17.53 -27.39
CA ALA A 113 21.99 -16.78 -26.14
C ALA A 113 20.83 -15.77 -26.10
N ALA A 114 20.52 -15.08 -27.22
CA ALA A 114 19.39 -14.14 -27.28
C ALA A 114 18.04 -14.81 -26.97
N LEU A 115 17.81 -16.02 -27.50
CA LEU A 115 16.61 -16.81 -27.22
C LEU A 115 16.58 -17.21 -25.74
N VAL A 116 17.68 -17.75 -25.23
CA VAL A 116 17.79 -18.19 -23.83
C VAL A 116 17.51 -17.04 -22.87
N HIS A 117 18.15 -15.88 -23.08
CA HIS A 117 17.97 -14.68 -22.26
C HIS A 117 16.51 -14.19 -22.25
N GLY A 118 15.81 -14.27 -23.39
CA GLY A 118 14.39 -13.94 -23.47
C GLY A 118 13.52 -14.85 -22.59
N VAL A 119 13.79 -16.16 -22.62
CA VAL A 119 13.09 -17.16 -21.81
C VAL A 119 13.43 -17.03 -20.31
N GLU A 120 14.69 -16.72 -19.99
CA GLU A 120 15.15 -16.48 -18.62
C GLU A 120 14.43 -15.30 -17.97
N LEU A 121 14.34 -14.15 -18.66
CA LEU A 121 13.60 -13.00 -18.14
C LEU A 121 12.11 -13.28 -17.97
N PHE A 122 11.51 -14.07 -18.88
CA PHE A 122 10.14 -14.52 -18.71
C PHE A 122 9.99 -15.32 -17.40
N ALA A 123 10.87 -16.30 -17.18
CA ALA A 123 10.82 -17.17 -16.00
C ALA A 123 11.08 -16.39 -14.71
N GLU A 124 12.02 -15.44 -14.71
CA GLU A 124 12.27 -14.55 -13.56
C GLU A 124 11.01 -13.71 -13.24
N ASN A 125 10.36 -13.15 -14.26
CA ASN A 125 9.14 -12.36 -14.08
C ASN A 125 7.99 -13.21 -13.55
N LEU A 126 7.82 -14.43 -14.06
CA LEU A 126 6.83 -15.39 -13.58
C LEU A 126 7.12 -15.84 -12.13
N ASN A 127 8.38 -16.08 -11.79
CA ASN A 127 8.80 -16.49 -10.44
C ASN A 127 8.52 -15.41 -9.40
N ARG A 128 8.73 -14.13 -9.75
CA ARG A 128 8.34 -13.00 -8.89
C ARG A 128 6.82 -12.93 -8.66
N GLN A 129 6.01 -13.49 -9.56
CA GLN A 129 4.54 -13.54 -9.47
C GLN A 129 4.02 -14.83 -8.81
N GLY A 130 4.88 -15.63 -8.17
CA GLY A 130 4.50 -16.89 -7.52
C GLY A 130 4.83 -18.15 -8.32
N GLY A 131 5.49 -18.01 -9.48
CA GLY A 131 5.99 -19.12 -10.28
C GLY A 131 4.91 -19.87 -11.06
N TYR A 132 5.31 -20.93 -11.75
CA TYR A 132 4.39 -21.77 -12.51
C TYR A 132 3.65 -22.75 -11.58
N LYS A 133 2.33 -22.60 -11.45
CA LYS A 133 1.47 -23.38 -10.53
C LYS A 133 1.96 -23.34 -9.07
N GLY A 134 2.43 -22.18 -8.61
CA GLY A 134 2.92 -21.97 -7.25
C GLY A 134 4.34 -22.48 -6.98
N ARG A 135 5.08 -22.90 -8.02
CA ARG A 135 6.46 -23.38 -7.92
C ARG A 135 7.40 -22.59 -8.83
N PRO A 136 8.65 -22.33 -8.42
CA PRO A 136 9.61 -21.60 -9.24
C PRO A 136 9.96 -22.38 -10.52
N LEU A 137 9.77 -21.72 -11.66
CA LEU A 137 10.13 -22.20 -12.99
C LEU A 137 11.65 -22.05 -13.20
N VAL A 138 12.30 -23.13 -13.65
CA VAL A 138 13.73 -23.14 -13.97
C VAL A 138 13.91 -23.25 -15.47
N VAL A 139 14.72 -22.36 -16.06
CA VAL A 139 15.08 -22.43 -17.48
C VAL A 139 16.29 -23.34 -17.64
N VAL A 140 16.22 -24.26 -18.60
CA VAL A 140 17.32 -25.16 -18.95
C VAL A 140 17.76 -24.85 -20.37
N PRO A 141 18.88 -24.14 -20.56
CA PRO A 141 19.44 -23.92 -21.88
C PRO A 141 19.99 -25.24 -22.45
N ILE A 142 19.68 -25.52 -23.71
CA ILE A 142 20.25 -26.65 -24.45
C ILE A 142 20.74 -26.19 -25.83
N ASP A 143 21.69 -26.94 -26.39
CA ASP A 143 22.05 -26.76 -27.79
C ASP A 143 20.95 -27.29 -28.72
N GLU A 144 21.06 -26.95 -30.01
CA GLU A 144 20.07 -27.37 -31.01
C GLU A 144 20.26 -28.83 -31.48
N SER A 145 21.04 -29.66 -30.77
CA SER A 145 21.31 -31.02 -31.18
C SER A 145 20.15 -31.99 -30.85
N PRO A 146 19.93 -33.03 -31.67
CA PRO A 146 18.95 -34.07 -31.36
C PRO A 146 19.27 -34.83 -30.05
N GLN A 147 20.56 -34.99 -29.71
CA GLN A 147 20.98 -35.66 -28.49
C GLN A 147 20.58 -34.87 -27.24
N ALA A 148 20.76 -33.55 -27.25
CA ALA A 148 20.33 -32.70 -26.15
C ALA A 148 18.80 -32.68 -26.00
N ALA A 149 18.07 -32.72 -27.12
CA ALA A 149 16.60 -32.84 -27.11
C ALA A 149 16.14 -34.10 -26.36
N GLN A 150 16.75 -35.25 -26.65
CA GLN A 150 16.43 -36.53 -26.00
C GLN A 150 16.74 -36.52 -24.50
N GLN A 151 17.90 -35.99 -24.11
CA GLN A 151 18.29 -35.88 -22.70
C GLN A 151 17.34 -34.96 -21.91
N ALA A 152 16.97 -33.83 -22.51
CA ALA A 152 16.08 -32.87 -21.87
C ALA A 152 14.64 -33.43 -21.76
N ALA A 153 14.14 -34.10 -22.79
CA ALA A 153 12.80 -34.73 -22.80
C ALA A 153 12.64 -35.84 -21.75
N ALA A 154 13.73 -36.51 -21.37
CA ALA A 154 13.73 -37.58 -20.37
C ALA A 154 13.36 -37.10 -18.96
N ALA A 155 13.58 -35.81 -18.63
CA ALA A 155 13.26 -35.26 -17.33
C ALA A 155 11.75 -35.06 -17.16
N SER A 156 11.13 -35.78 -16.22
CA SER A 156 9.69 -35.73 -15.96
C SER A 156 9.17 -34.33 -15.54
N THR A 157 10.07 -33.46 -15.08
CA THR A 157 9.77 -32.08 -14.66
C THR A 157 9.63 -31.06 -15.79
N VAL A 158 9.96 -31.43 -17.03
CA VAL A 158 9.82 -30.52 -18.18
C VAL A 158 8.36 -30.23 -18.46
N VAL A 159 8.02 -28.94 -18.52
CA VAL A 159 6.66 -28.43 -18.76
C VAL A 159 6.45 -27.91 -20.17
N GLY A 160 7.52 -27.58 -20.90
CA GLY A 160 7.46 -27.09 -22.27
C GLY A 160 8.85 -26.85 -22.86
N VAL A 161 8.88 -26.54 -24.15
CA VAL A 161 10.10 -26.28 -24.93
C VAL A 161 9.91 -24.98 -25.72
N VAL A 162 10.91 -24.11 -25.67
CA VAL A 162 11.01 -22.89 -26.48
C VAL A 162 12.24 -22.98 -27.37
N GLY A 163 12.07 -22.73 -28.67
CA GLY A 163 13.04 -23.08 -29.72
C GLY A 163 12.41 -24.04 -30.72
N TYR A 164 13.08 -24.55 -31.74
CA TYR A 164 14.44 -24.31 -32.21
C TYR A 164 14.44 -23.13 -33.20
N THR A 165 15.62 -22.61 -33.54
CA THR A 165 15.78 -21.49 -34.48
C THR A 165 16.00 -21.88 -35.93
N SER A 166 15.95 -23.19 -36.26
CA SER A 166 15.93 -23.68 -37.63
C SER A 166 14.91 -24.81 -37.82
N ALA A 167 14.30 -24.88 -39.01
CA ALA A 167 13.32 -25.91 -39.34
C ALA A 167 13.94 -27.32 -39.31
N ALA A 168 15.22 -27.43 -39.70
CA ALA A 168 15.95 -28.70 -39.67
C ALA A 168 16.21 -29.17 -38.23
N SER A 169 16.66 -28.27 -37.35
CA SER A 169 16.88 -28.58 -35.93
C SER A 169 15.57 -28.99 -35.24
N LEU A 170 14.48 -28.24 -35.51
CA LEU A 170 13.15 -28.55 -34.99
C LEU A 170 12.69 -29.94 -35.42
N ALA A 171 12.72 -30.24 -36.73
CA ALA A 171 12.29 -31.52 -37.27
C ALA A 171 13.06 -32.70 -36.66
N ALA A 172 14.36 -32.55 -36.42
CA ALA A 172 15.20 -33.58 -35.80
C ALA A 172 14.90 -33.78 -34.30
N ALA A 173 14.44 -32.74 -33.60
CA ALA A 173 14.14 -32.77 -32.17
C ALA A 173 12.69 -33.21 -31.85
N LEU A 174 11.73 -32.96 -32.74
CA LEU A 174 10.30 -33.26 -32.54
C LEU A 174 10.00 -34.69 -32.06
N PRO A 175 10.64 -35.76 -32.58
CA PRO A 175 10.39 -37.12 -32.11
C PRO A 175 10.64 -37.31 -30.61
N ALA A 176 11.59 -36.58 -30.02
CA ALA A 176 11.90 -36.66 -28.59
C ALA A 176 10.76 -36.11 -27.70
N TYR A 177 10.03 -35.10 -28.18
CA TYR A 177 8.96 -34.43 -27.42
C TYR A 177 7.56 -35.00 -27.69
N ALA A 178 7.37 -35.68 -28.82
CA ALA A 178 6.09 -36.24 -29.25
C ALA A 178 5.54 -37.29 -28.26
N ALA A 179 6.39 -38.15 -27.68
CA ALA A 179 5.99 -39.23 -26.78
C ALA A 179 5.23 -38.76 -25.53
N ARG A 180 5.53 -37.55 -25.05
CA ARG A 180 4.91 -36.94 -23.86
C ARG A 180 3.91 -35.83 -24.21
N LYS A 181 3.68 -35.56 -25.50
CA LYS A 181 2.87 -34.42 -25.98
C LYS A 181 3.27 -33.09 -25.33
N LEU A 182 4.58 -32.87 -25.14
CA LEU A 182 5.07 -31.62 -24.55
C LEU A 182 4.81 -30.45 -25.51
N PRO A 183 4.35 -29.29 -25.02
CA PRO A 183 4.18 -28.11 -25.85
C PRO A 183 5.56 -27.61 -26.31
N VAL A 184 5.76 -27.51 -27.61
CA VAL A 184 6.96 -26.98 -28.26
C VAL A 184 6.58 -25.71 -28.98
N VAL A 185 7.17 -24.59 -28.59
CA VAL A 185 6.89 -23.28 -29.20
C VAL A 185 8.16 -22.75 -29.84
N THR A 186 8.15 -22.65 -31.17
CA THR A 186 9.30 -22.19 -31.95
C THR A 186 9.13 -20.72 -32.36
N PRO A 187 10.20 -19.90 -32.35
CA PRO A 187 10.16 -18.54 -32.88
C PRO A 187 10.13 -18.49 -34.42
N GLN A 188 9.91 -19.62 -35.10
CA GLN A 188 9.77 -19.71 -36.55
C GLN A 188 8.32 -19.90 -36.98
N HIS A 189 8.04 -19.60 -38.24
CA HIS A 189 6.80 -20.04 -38.87
C HIS A 189 6.83 -21.56 -39.14
N VAL A 190 5.72 -22.23 -38.85
CA VAL A 190 5.53 -23.65 -39.15
C VAL A 190 4.28 -23.78 -40.02
N ALA A 191 4.45 -24.22 -41.27
CA ALA A 191 3.36 -24.28 -42.23
C ALA A 191 2.28 -25.30 -41.84
N GLU A 192 2.69 -26.46 -41.33
CA GLU A 192 1.80 -27.52 -40.85
C GLU A 192 2.25 -27.99 -39.46
N PRO A 193 1.90 -27.23 -38.40
CA PRO A 193 2.35 -27.55 -37.04
C PRO A 193 1.67 -28.84 -36.54
N ALA A 194 2.47 -29.73 -35.95
CA ALA A 194 1.93 -30.88 -35.23
C ALA A 194 1.10 -30.41 -34.02
N SER A 195 0.21 -31.27 -33.50
CA SER A 195 -0.77 -30.90 -32.45
C SER A 195 -0.18 -30.29 -31.15
N ASN A 196 1.10 -30.50 -30.88
CA ASN A 196 1.83 -29.99 -29.71
C ASN A 196 2.89 -28.95 -30.09
N VAL A 197 2.92 -28.48 -31.33
CA VAL A 197 3.88 -27.50 -31.84
C VAL A 197 3.15 -26.19 -32.12
N THR A 198 3.77 -25.07 -31.76
CA THR A 198 3.25 -23.75 -32.11
C THR A 198 4.35 -22.89 -32.69
N GLY A 199 4.13 -22.35 -33.89
CA GLY A 199 5.05 -21.41 -34.52
C GLY A 199 4.71 -19.96 -34.15
N ILE A 200 5.72 -19.19 -33.76
CA ILE A 200 5.63 -17.76 -33.43
C ILE A 200 6.75 -17.02 -34.18
N GLY A 201 6.70 -17.09 -35.51
CA GLY A 201 7.61 -16.37 -36.40
C GLY A 201 6.88 -15.92 -37.66
N LEU A 202 7.53 -15.05 -38.44
CA LEU A 202 6.96 -14.57 -39.71
C LEU A 202 7.02 -15.68 -40.77
N ASP A 203 5.96 -15.78 -41.58
CA ASP A 203 6.00 -16.64 -42.76
C ASP A 203 6.94 -16.04 -43.82
N ALA A 204 7.92 -16.85 -44.27
CA ALA A 204 8.94 -16.40 -45.21
C ALA A 204 8.33 -15.90 -46.52
N LYS A 205 7.27 -16.55 -47.03
CA LYS A 205 6.63 -16.16 -48.30
C LYS A 205 5.84 -14.88 -48.15
N GLU A 206 5.06 -14.74 -47.08
CA GLU A 206 4.32 -13.52 -46.76
C GLU A 206 5.29 -12.35 -46.56
N GLN A 207 6.38 -12.55 -45.84
CA GLN A 207 7.38 -11.52 -45.60
C GLN A 207 8.09 -11.09 -46.89
N ALA A 208 8.54 -12.03 -47.72
CA ALA A 208 9.18 -11.72 -48.99
C ALA A 208 8.26 -10.89 -49.91
N ARG A 209 6.99 -11.28 -50.03
CA ARG A 209 5.98 -10.52 -50.79
C ARG A 209 5.72 -9.14 -50.18
N PHE A 210 5.74 -9.04 -48.86
CA PHE A 210 5.54 -7.79 -48.15
C PHE A 210 6.70 -6.81 -48.40
N VAL A 211 7.95 -7.26 -48.29
CA VAL A 211 9.15 -6.45 -48.58
C VAL A 211 9.18 -6.03 -50.05
N ALA A 212 8.84 -6.94 -50.98
CA ALA A 212 8.76 -6.61 -52.42
C ALA A 212 7.72 -5.52 -52.71
N ASN A 213 6.52 -5.64 -52.15
CA ASN A 213 5.48 -4.62 -52.29
C ASN A 213 5.88 -3.30 -51.64
N TYR A 214 6.58 -3.35 -50.51
CA TYR A 214 7.09 -2.15 -49.84
C TYR A 214 8.15 -1.43 -50.68
N ALA A 215 9.18 -2.14 -51.15
CA ALA A 215 10.22 -1.59 -52.02
C ALA A 215 9.62 -0.96 -53.28
N ARG A 216 8.73 -1.68 -53.97
CA ARG A 216 8.10 -1.20 -55.20
C ARG A 216 7.10 -0.07 -54.99
N ASN A 217 6.12 -0.24 -54.10
CA ASN A 217 4.95 0.62 -54.03
C ASN A 217 5.09 1.75 -53.00
N VAL A 218 5.91 1.57 -51.96
CA VAL A 218 6.16 2.60 -50.95
C VAL A 218 7.42 3.39 -51.26
N MET A 219 8.53 2.70 -51.55
CA MET A 219 9.81 3.34 -51.88
C MET A 219 10.03 3.58 -53.37
N GLN A 220 9.07 3.20 -54.22
CA GLN A 220 9.11 3.44 -55.67
C GLN A 220 10.30 2.78 -56.40
N GLN A 221 10.87 1.72 -55.82
CA GLN A 221 11.96 0.95 -56.42
C GLN A 221 11.41 -0.01 -57.49
N ARG A 222 11.42 0.44 -58.74
CA ARG A 222 10.93 -0.34 -59.89
C ARG A 222 11.97 -1.33 -60.43
N LEU A 223 13.26 -1.11 -60.17
CA LEU A 223 14.35 -1.98 -60.59
C LEU A 223 14.96 -2.64 -59.36
N MET A 224 15.01 -3.97 -59.36
CA MET A 224 15.57 -4.74 -58.25
C MET A 224 16.56 -5.78 -58.75
N TYR A 225 17.53 -6.04 -57.89
CA TYR A 225 18.51 -7.11 -57.99
C TYR A 225 18.41 -8.00 -56.75
N VAL A 226 18.69 -9.29 -56.89
CA VAL A 226 18.59 -10.24 -55.78
C VAL A 226 19.90 -10.96 -55.58
N ILE A 227 20.38 -11.02 -54.34
CA ILE A 227 21.48 -11.91 -53.94
C ILE A 227 20.88 -12.92 -52.97
N ARG A 228 20.96 -14.21 -53.34
CA ARG A 228 20.45 -15.31 -52.52
C ARG A 228 21.56 -16.26 -52.10
N GLU A 229 21.38 -16.86 -50.94
CA GLU A 229 22.19 -17.98 -50.48
C GLU A 229 21.54 -19.29 -50.94
N ALA A 230 22.35 -20.24 -51.42
CA ALA A 230 21.85 -21.54 -51.84
C ALA A 230 21.35 -22.33 -50.61
N GLY A 231 20.08 -22.70 -50.60
CA GLY A 231 19.47 -23.51 -49.55
C GLY A 231 17.98 -23.23 -49.38
N PRO A 232 17.27 -24.07 -48.58
CA PRO A 232 15.81 -23.99 -48.44
C PRO A 232 15.30 -22.61 -47.96
N GLU A 233 16.04 -21.97 -47.05
CA GLU A 233 15.68 -20.65 -46.52
C GLU A 233 15.78 -19.56 -47.59
N GLY A 234 16.89 -19.50 -48.34
CA GLY A 234 17.07 -18.54 -49.43
C GLY A 234 16.05 -18.75 -50.56
N ASP A 235 15.76 -20.01 -50.91
CA ASP A 235 14.80 -20.35 -51.97
C ASP A 235 13.38 -19.92 -51.63
N SER A 236 12.97 -20.12 -50.37
CA SER A 236 11.64 -19.73 -49.88
C SER A 236 11.38 -18.22 -49.90
N LEU A 237 12.44 -17.39 -49.90
CA LEU A 237 12.36 -15.93 -49.85
C LEU A 237 12.45 -15.26 -51.23
N VAL A 238 13.08 -15.90 -52.21
CA VAL A 238 13.37 -15.28 -53.51
C VAL A 238 12.21 -15.39 -54.48
N GLU A 239 11.61 -16.57 -54.61
CA GLU A 239 10.52 -16.80 -55.54
C GLU A 239 9.31 -15.89 -55.25
N PRO A 240 8.79 -15.80 -54.00
CA PRO A 240 7.66 -14.91 -53.69
C PRO A 240 8.00 -13.42 -53.87
N PHE A 241 9.26 -13.03 -53.68
CA PHE A 241 9.72 -11.66 -53.94
C PHE A 241 9.68 -11.33 -55.44
N VAL A 242 10.24 -12.21 -56.27
CA VAL A 242 10.28 -12.05 -57.73
C VAL A 242 8.88 -12.10 -58.34
N GLU A 243 7.97 -12.95 -57.82
CA GLU A 243 6.56 -13.02 -58.24
C GLU A 243 5.86 -11.66 -58.20
N VAL A 244 6.10 -10.86 -57.16
CA VAL A 244 5.49 -9.53 -57.00
C VAL A 244 5.96 -8.61 -58.12
N TYR A 245 7.26 -8.57 -58.39
CA TYR A 245 7.84 -7.73 -59.44
C TYR A 245 7.37 -8.14 -60.85
N LYS A 246 7.25 -9.46 -61.10
CA LYS A 246 6.66 -10.02 -62.34
C LYS A 246 5.20 -9.61 -62.54
N LYS A 247 4.37 -9.65 -61.48
CA LYS A 247 2.95 -9.23 -61.53
C LYS A 247 2.75 -7.78 -61.99
N PHE A 248 3.76 -6.95 -61.82
CA PHE A 248 3.70 -5.52 -62.08
C PHE A 248 4.47 -5.07 -63.35
N ASP A 249 4.90 -6.03 -64.17
CA ASP A 249 5.69 -5.80 -65.40
C ASP A 249 6.98 -5.00 -65.16
N THR A 250 7.57 -5.18 -63.97
CA THR A 250 8.85 -4.59 -63.57
C THR A 250 9.77 -5.75 -63.14
N PRO A 251 10.45 -6.45 -64.07
CA PRO A 251 11.18 -7.67 -63.71
C PRO A 251 12.43 -7.37 -62.86
N VAL A 252 12.74 -8.29 -61.95
CA VAL A 252 14.04 -8.36 -61.29
C VAL A 252 15.11 -8.62 -62.37
N ARG A 253 16.14 -7.78 -62.42
CA ARG A 253 17.18 -7.81 -63.47
C ARG A 253 18.05 -9.04 -63.38
N ASP A 254 18.68 -9.23 -62.23
CA ASP A 254 19.62 -10.32 -61.99
C ASP A 254 19.36 -10.97 -60.62
N VAL A 255 19.60 -12.27 -60.56
CA VAL A 255 19.54 -13.07 -59.34
C VAL A 255 20.86 -13.83 -59.19
N TRP A 256 21.73 -13.37 -58.29
CA TRP A 256 23.00 -14.04 -57.99
C TRP A 256 22.81 -15.05 -56.87
N THR A 257 23.43 -16.23 -57.03
CA THR A 257 23.35 -17.33 -56.06
C THR A 257 24.72 -17.58 -55.47
N ILE A 258 24.83 -17.56 -54.14
CA ILE A 258 26.05 -17.84 -53.40
C ILE A 258 25.89 -19.18 -52.69
N ALA A 259 26.71 -20.16 -53.06
CA ALA A 259 26.74 -21.47 -52.43
C ALA A 259 27.68 -21.48 -51.22
N SER A 260 27.36 -22.29 -50.21
CA SER A 260 28.28 -22.58 -49.11
C SER A 260 29.41 -23.50 -49.60
N GLY A 261 30.67 -23.21 -49.26
CA GLY A 261 31.83 -24.04 -49.61
C GLY A 261 33.03 -23.27 -50.17
N PRO A 262 34.03 -23.94 -50.76
CA PRO A 262 35.29 -23.31 -51.18
C PRO A 262 35.12 -22.27 -52.31
N ALA A 263 34.06 -22.37 -53.12
CA ALA A 263 33.74 -21.42 -54.18
C ALA A 263 33.05 -20.13 -53.70
N GLN A 264 32.68 -20.05 -52.42
CA GLN A 264 31.91 -18.92 -51.87
C GLN A 264 32.64 -17.58 -52.03
N GLU A 265 33.96 -17.55 -51.80
CA GLU A 265 34.76 -16.32 -51.92
C GLU A 265 34.91 -15.83 -53.36
N GLU A 266 34.95 -16.74 -54.32
CA GLU A 266 34.97 -16.40 -55.75
C GLU A 266 33.62 -15.84 -56.19
N GLN A 267 32.52 -16.47 -55.76
CA GLN A 267 31.15 -16.03 -56.04
C GLN A 267 30.84 -14.65 -55.42
N ILE A 268 31.29 -14.39 -54.19
CA ILE A 268 31.16 -13.07 -53.56
C ILE A 268 31.90 -12.02 -54.38
N ARG A 269 33.17 -12.27 -54.74
CA ARG A 269 33.97 -11.33 -55.55
C ARG A 269 33.34 -11.06 -56.91
N ALA A 270 32.86 -12.08 -57.60
CA ALA A 270 32.17 -11.95 -58.89
C ALA A 270 30.87 -11.14 -58.76
N THR A 271 30.09 -11.39 -57.70
CA THR A 271 28.84 -10.64 -57.43
C THR A 271 29.13 -9.17 -57.13
N LEU A 272 30.15 -8.87 -56.32
CA LEU A 272 30.52 -7.49 -56.00
C LEU A 272 31.05 -6.72 -57.23
N ALA A 273 31.81 -7.40 -58.10
CA ALA A 273 32.26 -6.81 -59.36
C ALA A 273 31.09 -6.51 -60.32
N ALA A 274 30.06 -7.35 -60.33
CA ALA A 274 28.82 -7.08 -61.08
C ALA A 274 28.06 -5.89 -60.48
N VAL A 275 27.93 -5.82 -59.15
CA VAL A 275 27.21 -4.74 -58.44
C VAL A 275 27.91 -3.38 -58.56
N GLN A 276 29.24 -3.36 -58.69
CA GLN A 276 30.01 -2.12 -58.85
C GLN A 276 29.54 -1.27 -60.05
N ASN A 277 29.05 -1.91 -61.12
CA ASN A 277 28.64 -1.22 -62.35
C ASN A 277 27.14 -0.84 -62.37
N ILE A 278 26.45 -0.92 -61.22
CA ILE A 278 25.00 -0.69 -61.12
C ILE A 278 24.71 0.62 -60.41
N ASP A 279 24.20 1.61 -61.14
CA ASP A 279 23.97 2.95 -60.56
C ASP A 279 22.52 3.19 -60.11
N ILE A 280 21.57 2.32 -60.48
CA ILE A 280 20.12 2.54 -60.28
C ILE A 280 19.45 1.26 -59.76
N GLY A 281 18.54 1.40 -58.79
CA GLY A 281 17.66 0.35 -58.30
C GLY A 281 17.83 0.04 -56.81
N GLY A 282 17.46 -1.17 -56.41
CA GLY A 282 17.70 -1.70 -55.07
C GLY A 282 18.17 -3.16 -55.09
N ILE A 283 18.78 -3.60 -53.99
CA ILE A 283 19.27 -4.97 -53.81
C ILE A 283 18.46 -5.64 -52.70
N TYR A 284 17.88 -6.80 -52.98
CA TYR A 284 17.27 -7.67 -51.97
C TYR A 284 18.26 -8.77 -51.58
N LEU A 285 18.59 -8.84 -50.29
CA LEU A 285 19.51 -9.82 -49.72
C LEU A 285 18.71 -10.93 -49.03
N ALA A 286 18.64 -12.11 -49.64
CA ALA A 286 18.07 -13.33 -49.07
C ALA A 286 19.18 -14.29 -48.60
N VAL A 287 19.94 -13.86 -47.61
CA VAL A 287 21.13 -14.57 -47.10
C VAL A 287 21.20 -14.54 -45.58
N ARG A 288 21.99 -15.42 -44.95
CA ARG A 288 22.22 -15.42 -43.51
C ARG A 288 22.95 -14.16 -43.00
N PRO A 289 22.77 -13.77 -41.72
CA PRO A 289 23.33 -12.53 -41.16
C PRO A 289 24.83 -12.30 -41.40
N GLN A 290 25.66 -13.33 -41.25
CA GLN A 290 27.12 -13.23 -41.42
C GLN A 290 27.51 -12.95 -42.87
N LEU A 291 26.86 -13.62 -43.82
CA LEU A 291 27.08 -13.39 -45.25
C LEU A 291 26.52 -12.02 -45.68
N ALA A 292 25.36 -11.63 -45.15
CA ALA A 292 24.77 -10.32 -45.39
C ALA A 292 25.74 -9.20 -45.01
N ALA A 293 26.36 -9.27 -43.82
CA ALA A 293 27.28 -8.24 -43.35
C ALA A 293 28.50 -8.07 -44.26
N ARG A 294 29.06 -9.19 -44.73
CA ARG A 294 30.18 -9.20 -45.69
C ARG A 294 29.78 -8.59 -47.03
N LEU A 295 28.61 -8.94 -47.54
CA LEU A 295 28.08 -8.39 -48.80
C LEU A 295 27.78 -6.90 -48.69
N VAL A 296 27.14 -6.44 -47.61
CA VAL A 296 26.87 -5.02 -47.35
C VAL A 296 28.16 -4.22 -47.36
N LYS A 297 29.20 -4.66 -46.61
CA LYS A 297 30.51 -3.99 -46.64
C LYS A 297 31.09 -3.94 -48.04
N GLY A 298 31.05 -5.07 -48.76
CA GLY A 298 31.54 -5.15 -50.14
C GLY A 298 30.82 -4.17 -51.07
N ILE A 299 29.49 -4.17 -51.05
CA ILE A 299 28.65 -3.29 -51.88
C ILE A 299 28.94 -1.83 -51.56
N ARG A 300 28.98 -1.45 -50.28
CA ARG A 300 29.27 -0.06 -49.88
C ARG A 300 30.70 0.36 -50.21
N ALA A 301 31.67 -0.54 -50.14
CA ALA A 301 33.06 -0.28 -50.53
C ALA A 301 33.24 0.01 -52.03
N THR A 302 32.29 -0.41 -52.88
CA THR A 302 32.29 -0.03 -54.32
C THR A 302 31.93 1.44 -54.57
N GLY A 303 31.54 2.20 -53.53
CA GLY A 303 31.02 3.56 -53.64
C GLY A 303 29.52 3.63 -53.94
N ASN A 304 28.85 2.48 -53.95
CA ASN A 304 27.47 2.37 -54.38
C ASN A 304 26.45 2.71 -53.26
N ALA A 305 25.52 3.61 -53.59
CA ALA A 305 24.45 4.08 -52.71
C ALA A 305 23.11 3.32 -52.86
N LEU A 306 23.07 2.20 -53.60
CA LEU A 306 21.86 1.38 -53.78
C LEU A 306 21.17 1.06 -52.44
N GLU A 307 19.84 1.14 -52.43
CA GLU A 307 19.05 0.75 -51.26
C GLU A 307 19.08 -0.78 -51.08
N ILE A 308 19.32 -1.22 -49.85
CA ILE A 308 19.42 -2.65 -49.51
C ILE A 308 18.17 -3.04 -48.74
N PHE A 309 17.50 -4.08 -49.20
CA PHE A 309 16.30 -4.66 -48.60
C PHE A 309 16.59 -6.08 -48.12
N GLY A 310 15.92 -6.51 -47.06
CA GLY A 310 16.01 -7.91 -46.65
C GLY A 310 14.93 -8.37 -45.68
N PRO A 311 14.95 -9.67 -45.37
CA PRO A 311 14.06 -10.30 -44.40
C PRO A 311 14.49 -10.00 -42.95
N GLU A 312 13.88 -10.69 -41.98
CA GLU A 312 13.99 -10.43 -40.54
C GLU A 312 15.36 -10.78 -39.97
N GLN A 313 16.10 -11.62 -40.69
CA GLN A 313 17.49 -11.92 -40.40
C GLN A 313 18.35 -10.65 -40.40
N LEU A 314 18.06 -9.66 -41.25
CA LEU A 314 18.77 -8.37 -41.28
C LEU A 314 18.35 -7.44 -40.14
N ALA A 315 17.28 -7.75 -39.40
CA ALA A 315 16.85 -7.02 -38.20
C ALA A 315 17.31 -7.70 -36.89
N SER A 316 18.10 -8.77 -36.97
CA SER A 316 18.54 -9.57 -35.82
C SER A 316 19.78 -9.01 -35.13
N LEU A 317 20.00 -9.39 -33.86
CA LEU A 317 21.25 -9.08 -33.15
C LEU A 317 22.45 -9.71 -33.86
N ALA A 318 22.29 -10.91 -34.41
CA ALA A 318 23.34 -11.61 -35.15
C ALA A 318 23.84 -10.79 -36.35
N PHE A 319 22.95 -10.10 -37.07
CA PHE A 319 23.34 -9.21 -38.15
C PHE A 319 24.06 -7.97 -37.63
N GLY A 320 23.55 -7.34 -36.58
CA GLY A 320 24.23 -6.21 -35.94
C GLY A 320 25.65 -6.54 -35.45
N THR A 321 25.83 -7.71 -34.84
CA THR A 321 27.14 -8.21 -34.39
C THR A 321 28.06 -8.49 -35.58
N ALA A 322 27.57 -9.19 -36.61
CA ALA A 322 28.35 -9.45 -37.81
C ALA A 322 28.76 -8.16 -38.54
N MET A 323 27.87 -7.16 -38.59
CA MET A 323 28.19 -5.83 -39.11
C MET A 323 29.29 -5.15 -38.30
N LYS A 324 29.27 -5.26 -36.96
CA LYS A 324 30.32 -4.73 -36.08
C LYS A 324 31.67 -5.40 -36.30
N GLU A 325 31.70 -6.72 -36.42
CA GLU A 325 32.90 -7.50 -36.71
C GLU A 325 33.52 -7.12 -38.06
N VAL A 326 32.68 -6.93 -39.07
CA VAL A 326 33.12 -6.67 -40.44
C VAL A 326 33.43 -5.18 -40.68
N GLY A 327 32.67 -4.27 -40.07
CA GLY A 327 32.72 -2.82 -40.31
C GLY A 327 33.53 -2.01 -39.30
N GLY A 328 33.82 -2.54 -38.10
CA GLY A 328 34.62 -1.84 -37.08
C GLY A 328 34.03 -0.48 -36.67
N ARG A 329 34.69 0.63 -37.03
CA ARG A 329 34.21 2.00 -36.74
C ARG A 329 33.22 2.54 -37.76
N ASP A 330 33.16 1.94 -38.96
CA ASP A 330 32.34 2.44 -40.07
C ASP A 330 30.94 1.81 -40.12
N VAL A 331 30.59 0.99 -39.13
CA VAL A 331 29.35 0.21 -39.06
C VAL A 331 28.12 1.09 -39.24
N ALA A 332 28.11 2.27 -38.61
CA ALA A 332 27.03 3.23 -38.74
C ALA A 332 26.83 3.67 -40.19
N VAL A 333 27.91 3.94 -40.93
CA VAL A 333 27.85 4.35 -42.34
C VAL A 333 27.42 3.18 -43.23
N LEU A 334 27.99 1.99 -43.00
CA LEU A 334 27.70 0.80 -43.79
C LEU A 334 26.24 0.33 -43.66
N SER A 335 25.71 0.39 -42.43
CA SER A 335 24.36 -0.10 -42.13
C SER A 335 23.28 0.91 -42.50
N HIS A 336 23.62 2.21 -42.60
CA HIS A 336 22.65 3.26 -42.87
C HIS A 336 21.85 2.98 -44.16
N GLY A 337 20.53 3.13 -44.06
CA GLY A 337 19.61 2.98 -45.19
C GLY A 337 19.18 1.55 -45.50
N ILE A 338 19.71 0.52 -44.82
CA ILE A 338 19.22 -0.85 -44.95
C ILE A 338 17.77 -0.93 -44.44
N VAL A 339 16.89 -1.56 -45.22
CA VAL A 339 15.48 -1.75 -44.92
C VAL A 339 15.22 -3.23 -44.67
N ALA A 340 14.66 -3.58 -43.51
CA ALA A 340 14.39 -4.96 -43.14
C ALA A 340 12.98 -5.11 -42.59
N ALA A 341 12.32 -6.21 -42.93
CA ALA A 341 11.08 -6.59 -42.25
C ALA A 341 11.40 -7.14 -40.85
N THR A 342 10.54 -6.92 -39.87
CA THR A 342 10.72 -7.40 -38.50
C THR A 342 9.35 -7.58 -37.83
N PRO A 343 9.19 -8.58 -36.94
CA PRO A 343 7.95 -8.76 -36.18
C PRO A 343 7.81 -7.73 -35.06
N VAL A 344 8.91 -7.12 -34.59
CA VAL A 344 8.92 -6.16 -33.47
C VAL A 344 9.89 -5.01 -33.74
N LEU A 345 9.46 -3.79 -33.41
CA LEU A 345 10.31 -2.61 -33.32
C LEU A 345 10.15 -1.94 -31.96
N PHE A 346 11.27 -1.70 -31.26
CA PHE A 346 11.26 -1.11 -29.92
C PHE A 346 10.84 0.37 -29.87
N ASP A 347 10.77 1.07 -31.00
CA ASP A 347 10.19 2.42 -31.04
C ASP A 347 8.65 2.43 -31.16
N THR A 348 8.05 1.29 -31.52
CA THR A 348 6.59 1.04 -31.50
C THR A 348 6.17 0.20 -30.29
N ALA A 349 7.11 -0.16 -29.42
CA ALA A 349 6.89 -1.02 -28.28
C ALA A 349 6.00 -0.38 -27.21
N ASN A 350 5.11 -1.20 -26.65
CA ASN A 350 4.27 -0.84 -25.50
C ASN A 350 5.08 -0.75 -24.20
N ASP A 351 4.46 -0.32 -23.10
CA ASP A 351 5.11 -0.21 -21.78
C ASP A 351 5.79 -1.53 -21.34
N GLU A 352 5.12 -2.68 -21.51
CA GLU A 352 5.71 -3.99 -21.14
C GLU A 352 7.00 -4.28 -21.92
N ALA A 353 7.03 -3.93 -23.21
CA ALA A 353 8.20 -4.09 -24.06
C ALA A 353 9.34 -3.11 -23.74
N GLN A 354 9.04 -1.87 -23.34
CA GLN A 354 10.05 -0.93 -22.82
C GLN A 354 10.67 -1.43 -21.50
N ARG A 355 9.84 -1.99 -20.61
CA ARG A 355 10.31 -2.59 -19.35
C ARG A 355 11.15 -3.83 -19.62
N PHE A 356 10.75 -4.68 -20.57
CA PHE A 356 11.55 -5.83 -21.00
C PHE A 356 12.90 -5.38 -21.54
N GLN A 357 12.93 -4.38 -22.43
CA GLN A 357 14.16 -3.83 -22.98
C GLN A 357 15.09 -3.33 -21.86
N THR A 358 14.55 -2.57 -20.90
CA THR A 358 15.32 -2.04 -19.77
C THR A 358 15.90 -3.17 -18.91
N ARG A 359 15.08 -4.17 -18.54
CA ARG A 359 15.54 -5.32 -17.73
C ARG A 359 16.57 -6.17 -18.48
N TYR A 360 16.38 -6.36 -19.78
CA TYR A 360 17.31 -7.11 -20.62
C TYR A 360 18.67 -6.40 -20.68
N GLN A 361 18.68 -5.08 -20.86
CA GLN A 361 19.91 -4.27 -20.83
C GLN A 361 20.59 -4.32 -19.45
N GLN A 362 19.84 -4.17 -18.36
CA GLN A 362 20.36 -4.26 -16.99
C GLN A 362 20.99 -5.62 -16.68
N ARG A 363 20.36 -6.70 -17.17
CA ARG A 363 20.79 -8.06 -16.86
C ARG A 363 21.95 -8.54 -17.73
N PHE A 364 21.93 -8.20 -19.02
CA PHE A 364 22.83 -8.79 -20.02
C PHE A 364 23.77 -7.77 -20.70
N GLY A 365 23.62 -6.47 -20.43
CA GLY A 365 24.48 -5.43 -20.99
C GLY A 365 24.32 -5.18 -22.51
N ALA A 366 23.29 -5.75 -23.14
CA ALA A 366 23.00 -5.62 -24.56
C ALA A 366 21.52 -5.26 -24.78
N SER A 367 21.18 -4.71 -25.94
CA SER A 367 19.76 -4.52 -26.31
C SER A 367 19.18 -5.83 -26.84
N PRO A 368 17.92 -6.18 -26.47
CA PRO A 368 17.25 -7.33 -27.04
C PRO A 368 16.98 -7.12 -28.54
N ASP A 369 16.92 -8.21 -29.28
CA ASP A 369 16.40 -8.24 -30.65
C ASP A 369 14.99 -8.83 -30.70
N TRP A 370 14.47 -8.99 -31.91
CA TRP A 370 13.18 -9.62 -32.12
C TRP A 370 13.18 -11.09 -31.66
N LEU A 371 14.30 -11.81 -31.76
CA LEU A 371 14.38 -13.22 -31.36
C LEU A 371 14.24 -13.37 -29.84
N ALA A 372 14.94 -12.55 -29.05
CA ALA A 372 14.76 -12.52 -27.59
C ALA A 372 13.32 -12.19 -27.19
N THR A 373 12.70 -11.28 -27.94
CA THR A 373 11.31 -10.85 -27.72
C THR A 373 10.31 -11.98 -28.01
N LEU A 374 10.43 -12.62 -29.17
CA LEU A 374 9.57 -13.76 -29.54
C LEU A 374 9.82 -14.97 -28.65
N ALA A 375 11.04 -15.18 -28.17
CA ALA A 375 11.35 -16.25 -27.22
C ALA A 375 10.65 -16.06 -25.87
N HIS A 376 10.62 -14.83 -25.36
CA HIS A 376 9.86 -14.49 -24.16
C HIS A 376 8.36 -14.73 -24.37
N ASP A 377 7.83 -14.32 -25.51
CA ASP A 377 6.42 -14.53 -25.87
C ASP A 377 6.10 -16.01 -26.12
N ALA A 378 7.03 -16.77 -26.70
CA ALA A 378 6.93 -18.21 -26.88
C ALA A 378 6.90 -18.96 -25.54
N ALA A 379 7.68 -18.52 -24.55
CA ALA A 379 7.58 -19.05 -23.19
C ALA A 379 6.20 -18.82 -22.58
N ARG A 380 5.59 -17.64 -22.83
CA ARG A 380 4.22 -17.33 -22.41
C ARG A 380 3.21 -18.26 -23.08
N VAL A 381 3.29 -18.42 -24.39
CA VAL A 381 2.41 -19.32 -25.16
C VAL A 381 2.57 -20.78 -24.73
N ALA A 382 3.80 -21.25 -24.52
CA ALA A 382 4.10 -22.63 -24.12
C ALA A 382 3.46 -23.03 -22.79
N LEU A 383 3.29 -22.07 -21.88
CA LEU A 383 2.73 -22.29 -20.55
C LEU A 383 1.24 -21.91 -20.45
N THR A 384 0.68 -21.31 -21.50
CA THR A 384 -0.75 -20.95 -21.56
C THR A 384 -1.59 -22.19 -21.91
N PRO A 385 -2.59 -22.56 -21.10
CA PRO A 385 -3.49 -23.65 -21.45
C PRO A 385 -4.34 -23.27 -22.67
N LYS A 386 -4.31 -24.09 -23.74
CA LYS A 386 -5.08 -23.87 -24.98
C LYS A 386 -4.84 -22.46 -25.58
N PRO A 387 -3.64 -22.17 -26.10
CA PRO A 387 -3.27 -20.84 -26.59
C PRO A 387 -4.13 -20.35 -27.78
N GLU A 388 -4.87 -21.23 -28.45
CA GLU A 388 -5.77 -20.88 -29.57
C GLU A 388 -7.10 -20.26 -29.12
N ALA A 389 -7.50 -20.43 -27.85
CA ALA A 389 -8.78 -19.97 -27.35
C ALA A 389 -8.75 -18.53 -26.79
N GLU A 390 -7.56 -17.96 -26.58
CA GLU A 390 -7.37 -16.70 -25.89
C GLU A 390 -6.43 -15.77 -26.67
N GLU A 391 -6.68 -14.46 -26.60
CA GLU A 391 -5.75 -13.45 -27.09
C GLU A 391 -4.67 -13.21 -26.01
N ILE A 392 -3.46 -13.70 -26.27
CA ILE A 392 -2.35 -13.62 -25.33
C ILE A 392 -1.66 -12.27 -25.51
N LYS A 393 -1.66 -11.42 -24.48
CA LYS A 393 -0.87 -10.18 -24.52
C LYS A 393 0.61 -10.54 -24.39
N GLY A 394 1.42 -10.26 -25.40
CA GLY A 394 2.86 -10.45 -25.41
C GLY A 394 3.62 -9.11 -25.52
N ILE A 395 4.95 -9.21 -25.48
CA ILE A 395 5.87 -8.11 -25.70
C ILE A 395 5.78 -7.61 -27.15
N SER A 396 5.66 -8.54 -28.10
CA SER A 396 5.46 -8.25 -29.53
C SER A 396 4.08 -7.66 -29.85
N GLY A 397 3.19 -7.56 -28.86
CA GLY A 397 1.81 -7.13 -29.00
C GLY A 397 0.82 -8.26 -28.70
N ALA A 398 -0.41 -8.13 -29.18
CA ALA A 398 -1.41 -9.18 -29.01
C ALA A 398 -1.09 -10.38 -29.93
N ILE A 399 -0.95 -11.56 -29.32
CA ILE A 399 -0.63 -12.82 -29.98
C ILE A 399 -1.93 -13.61 -30.08
N ARG A 400 -2.33 -13.91 -31.33
CA ARG A 400 -3.44 -14.81 -31.63
C ARG A 400 -2.90 -16.03 -32.34
N VAL A 401 -3.11 -17.21 -31.76
CA VAL A 401 -2.70 -18.48 -32.36
C VAL A 401 -3.90 -19.08 -33.09
N ALA A 402 -3.73 -19.40 -34.36
CA ALA A 402 -4.74 -20.05 -35.18
C ALA A 402 -4.11 -21.26 -35.90
N GLY A 403 -4.64 -22.46 -35.68
CA GLY A 403 -4.14 -23.69 -36.30
C GLY A 403 -2.68 -23.97 -35.96
N GLY A 404 -2.26 -23.76 -34.71
CA GLY A 404 -0.87 -23.92 -34.27
C GLY A 404 0.13 -22.86 -34.76
N GLN A 405 -0.32 -21.76 -35.38
CA GLN A 405 0.57 -20.68 -35.82
C GLN A 405 0.09 -19.32 -35.29
N ALA A 406 1.01 -18.52 -34.75
CA ALA A 406 0.73 -17.16 -34.31
C ALA A 406 0.67 -16.20 -35.50
N LEU A 407 -0.33 -15.31 -35.47
CA LEU A 407 -0.49 -14.22 -36.42
C LEU A 407 0.22 -12.97 -35.90
N LEU A 408 1.43 -12.72 -36.40
CA LEU A 408 2.23 -11.53 -36.05
C LEU A 408 2.11 -10.45 -37.13
N PRO A 409 2.08 -9.16 -36.76
CA PRO A 409 2.18 -8.07 -37.72
C PRO A 409 3.60 -7.99 -38.31
N ILE A 410 3.70 -7.79 -39.63
CA ILE A 410 4.98 -7.49 -40.28
C ILE A 410 5.19 -5.98 -40.23
N GLN A 411 6.31 -5.54 -39.66
CA GLN A 411 6.72 -4.14 -39.63
C GLN A 411 7.98 -3.94 -40.48
N ILE A 412 8.21 -2.72 -40.97
CA ILE A 412 9.44 -2.37 -41.68
C ILE A 412 10.32 -1.49 -40.81
N GLY A 413 11.53 -1.96 -40.53
CA GLY A 413 12.60 -1.15 -39.95
C GLY A 413 13.52 -0.60 -41.04
N ARG A 414 14.10 0.58 -40.79
CA ARG A 414 15.18 1.17 -41.56
C ARG A 414 16.34 1.49 -40.62
N TYR A 415 17.53 1.06 -40.98
CA TYR A 415 18.74 1.41 -40.23
C TYR A 415 19.06 2.90 -40.42
N ASN A 416 19.22 3.60 -39.31
CA ASN A 416 19.81 4.93 -39.26
C ASN A 416 21.08 4.88 -38.41
N GLY A 417 22.22 4.78 -39.07
CA GLY A 417 23.46 4.42 -38.37
C GLY A 417 23.40 2.94 -37.98
N GLU A 418 23.72 2.64 -36.72
CA GLU A 418 23.64 1.27 -36.18
C GLU A 418 22.24 0.88 -35.69
N GLN A 419 21.33 1.85 -35.52
CA GLN A 419 20.03 1.61 -34.91
C GLN A 419 18.96 1.33 -35.96
N LEU A 420 18.22 0.25 -35.78
CA LEU A 420 17.02 -0.06 -36.56
C LEU A 420 15.83 0.73 -35.97
N ILE A 421 15.31 1.67 -36.75
CA ILE A 421 14.12 2.47 -36.39
C ILE A 421 12.96 2.12 -37.32
N SER A 422 11.73 2.39 -36.91
CA SER A 422 10.55 2.31 -37.78
C SER A 422 10.79 3.07 -39.07
N ALA A 423 10.44 2.49 -40.21
CA ALA A 423 10.47 3.21 -41.46
C ALA A 423 9.40 4.34 -41.46
N PRO A 424 9.59 5.44 -42.22
CA PRO A 424 8.69 6.60 -42.21
C PRO A 424 7.24 6.28 -42.64
N VAL A 425 7.02 5.13 -43.26
CA VAL A 425 5.72 4.63 -43.67
C VAL A 425 5.61 3.17 -43.24
N GLN A 426 4.51 2.80 -42.61
CA GLN A 426 4.16 1.40 -42.30
C GLN A 426 2.95 0.96 -43.11
N LEU A 427 2.81 -0.36 -43.30
CA LEU A 427 1.63 -0.96 -43.92
C LEU A 427 0.82 -1.70 -42.85
N LEU A 428 -0.41 -1.24 -42.61
CA LEU A 428 -1.29 -1.83 -41.61
C LEU A 428 -2.51 -2.49 -42.28
N PRO A 429 -2.90 -3.73 -41.90
CA PRO A 429 -4.03 -4.41 -42.51
C PRO A 429 -5.35 -3.69 -42.21
N ILE A 430 -6.27 -3.68 -43.19
CA ILE A 430 -7.63 -3.20 -42.99
C ILE A 430 -8.48 -4.32 -42.38
N ALA A 431 -9.17 -4.03 -41.28
CA ALA A 431 -10.08 -4.99 -40.64
C ALA A 431 -11.22 -5.40 -41.59
N LYS A 432 -11.55 -6.70 -41.63
CA LYS A 432 -12.68 -7.23 -42.40
C LYS A 432 -13.99 -6.68 -41.81
N GLY A 433 -14.84 -6.06 -42.63
CA GLY A 433 -16.13 -5.50 -42.22
C GLY A 433 -16.13 -4.01 -41.85
N ALA A 434 -15.01 -3.29 -42.06
CA ALA A 434 -15.00 -1.84 -41.95
C ALA A 434 -15.85 -1.21 -43.08
N ASN A 435 -16.84 -0.37 -42.73
CA ASN A 435 -17.56 0.49 -43.69
C ASN A 435 -16.59 1.55 -44.23
N PHE A 436 -15.82 1.19 -45.25
CA PHE A 436 -14.76 2.01 -45.82
C PHE A 436 -14.86 2.04 -47.36
N ASN A 437 -14.81 3.22 -47.98
CA ASN A 437 -14.80 3.33 -49.43
C ASN A 437 -13.40 3.02 -49.97
N TYR A 438 -13.16 1.74 -50.26
CA TYR A 438 -11.89 1.23 -50.79
C TYR A 438 -11.48 1.91 -52.10
N ILE A 439 -12.43 2.26 -52.96
CA ILE A 439 -12.16 2.80 -54.31
C ILE A 439 -11.53 4.19 -54.22
N ASP A 440 -12.10 5.08 -53.40
CA ASP A 440 -11.59 6.44 -53.23
C ASP A 440 -10.21 6.44 -52.55
N ALA A 441 -10.02 5.54 -51.58
CA ALA A 441 -8.74 5.42 -50.88
C ALA A 441 -7.62 4.84 -51.75
N LEU A 442 -7.95 3.93 -52.67
CA LEU A 442 -7.03 3.44 -53.71
C LEU A 442 -6.66 4.56 -54.68
N ARG A 443 -7.62 5.36 -55.16
CA ARG A 443 -7.36 6.52 -56.04
C ARG A 443 -6.45 7.56 -55.40
N GLN A 444 -6.57 7.75 -54.09
CA GLN A 444 -5.72 8.67 -53.32
C GLN A 444 -4.34 8.08 -52.96
N GLY A 445 -4.05 6.83 -53.36
CA GLY A 445 -2.79 6.14 -53.03
C GLY A 445 -2.60 5.86 -51.54
N ARG A 446 -3.68 5.88 -50.74
CA ARG A 446 -3.67 5.65 -49.29
C ARG A 446 -3.73 4.16 -48.93
N VAL A 447 -4.17 3.33 -49.84
CA VAL A 447 -4.31 1.88 -49.66
C VAL A 447 -3.50 1.14 -50.72
N LEU A 448 -2.86 0.05 -50.32
CA LEU A 448 -2.12 -0.85 -51.18
C LEU A 448 -2.65 -2.28 -51.03
N TYR A 449 -2.62 -3.06 -52.10
CA TYR A 449 -2.95 -4.48 -52.05
C TYR A 449 -1.66 -5.29 -51.84
N VAL A 450 -1.53 -5.95 -50.70
CA VAL A 450 -0.33 -6.70 -50.28
C VAL A 450 -0.76 -7.99 -49.58
N ASN A 451 -0.18 -9.14 -49.93
CA ASN A 451 -0.49 -10.46 -49.33
C ASN A 451 -1.99 -10.77 -49.31
N ASP A 452 -2.65 -10.59 -50.45
CA ASP A 452 -4.07 -10.84 -50.67
C ASP A 452 -5.04 -10.07 -49.76
N ARG A 453 -4.57 -8.93 -49.23
CA ARG A 453 -5.37 -8.02 -48.41
C ARG A 453 -5.04 -6.56 -48.72
N PHE A 454 -6.03 -5.70 -48.54
CA PHE A 454 -5.81 -4.26 -48.57
C PHE A 454 -5.14 -3.80 -47.27
N MET A 455 -4.15 -2.93 -47.39
CA MET A 455 -3.38 -2.36 -46.29
C MET A 455 -3.29 -0.85 -46.42
N PHE A 456 -3.39 -0.13 -45.30
CA PHE A 456 -3.21 1.31 -45.23
C PHE A 456 -1.74 1.71 -45.26
N LYS A 457 -1.43 2.72 -46.07
CA LYS A 457 -0.17 3.46 -46.02
C LYS A 457 -0.21 4.41 -44.82
N THR A 458 0.34 3.95 -43.70
CA THR A 458 0.31 4.68 -42.43
C THR A 458 1.56 5.53 -42.30
N ASN A 459 1.41 6.84 -42.09
CA ASN A 459 2.56 7.72 -41.86
C ASN A 459 3.08 7.54 -40.43
N VAL A 460 4.40 7.41 -40.30
CA VAL A 460 5.09 7.35 -39.01
C VAL A 460 5.57 8.74 -38.63
N VAL A 461 5.24 9.15 -37.40
CA VAL A 461 5.72 10.38 -36.79
C VAL A 461 6.57 10.02 -35.59
N TYR A 462 7.86 10.34 -35.64
CA TYR A 462 8.76 10.12 -34.51
C TYR A 462 8.56 11.25 -33.49
N VAL A 463 8.42 10.88 -32.23
CA VAL A 463 8.07 11.75 -31.13
C VAL A 463 9.13 11.62 -30.04
N GLY A 464 9.64 12.76 -29.57
CA GLY A 464 10.41 12.80 -28.34
C GLY A 464 9.86 13.82 -27.36
N VAL A 465 10.06 13.53 -26.08
CA VAL A 465 9.56 14.36 -24.96
C VAL A 465 10.69 14.53 -23.96
N ARG A 466 11.12 15.77 -23.77
CA ARG A 466 12.12 16.13 -22.77
C ARG A 466 11.46 16.91 -21.65
N VAL A 467 11.54 16.40 -20.43
CA VAL A 467 11.03 17.10 -19.25
C VAL A 467 12.12 18.04 -18.73
N ASN A 468 11.77 19.31 -18.58
CA ASN A 468 12.64 20.35 -18.05
C ASN A 468 12.49 20.45 -16.53
N GLU A 469 11.24 20.49 -16.04
CA GLU A 469 10.94 20.67 -14.62
C GLU A 469 9.54 20.15 -14.26
N ILE A 470 9.37 19.58 -13.07
CA ILE A 470 8.08 19.24 -12.46
C ILE A 470 7.90 20.11 -11.20
N THR A 471 6.81 20.87 -11.17
CA THR A 471 6.45 21.83 -10.12
C THR A 471 5.01 21.65 -9.65
N ASP A 472 4.62 22.31 -8.57
CA ASP A 472 3.24 22.30 -8.02
C ASP A 472 2.65 20.89 -7.81
N LEU A 473 3.43 19.98 -7.24
CA LEU A 473 2.98 18.61 -6.92
C LEU A 473 1.92 18.63 -5.81
N ASP A 474 0.66 18.51 -6.20
CA ASP A 474 -0.49 18.37 -5.30
C ASP A 474 -0.93 16.89 -5.30
N MET A 475 -0.47 16.14 -4.30
CA MET A 475 -0.85 14.73 -4.13
C MET A 475 -2.29 14.53 -3.65
N GLN A 476 -2.98 15.58 -3.16
CA GLN A 476 -4.39 15.46 -2.79
C GLN A 476 -5.29 15.46 -4.01
N LYS A 477 -4.97 16.32 -4.99
CA LYS A 477 -5.67 16.38 -6.29
C LYS A 477 -5.07 15.48 -7.36
N GLU A 478 -3.90 14.90 -7.07
CA GLU A 478 -3.09 14.14 -8.02
C GLU A 478 -2.78 14.97 -9.28
N ILE A 479 -2.29 16.20 -9.11
CA ILE A 479 -1.96 17.12 -10.21
C ILE A 479 -0.52 17.62 -10.04
N ALA A 480 0.18 17.81 -11.16
CA ALA A 480 1.47 18.50 -11.20
C ALA A 480 1.58 19.41 -12.43
N THR A 481 2.33 20.50 -12.32
CA THR A 481 2.70 21.35 -13.45
C THR A 481 4.00 20.83 -14.04
N VAL A 482 4.00 20.45 -15.32
CA VAL A 482 5.19 19.87 -15.98
C VAL A 482 5.64 20.76 -17.13
N ASP A 483 6.85 21.32 -17.03
CA ASP A 483 7.52 22.03 -18.13
C ASP A 483 8.29 21.01 -18.99
N MET A 484 7.98 20.95 -20.28
CA MET A 484 8.59 19.99 -21.20
C MET A 484 8.72 20.55 -22.62
N SER A 485 9.71 20.03 -23.34
CA SER A 485 9.87 20.23 -24.78
C SER A 485 9.48 18.95 -25.52
N VAL A 486 8.49 19.04 -26.41
CA VAL A 486 8.02 17.93 -27.25
C VAL A 486 8.44 18.21 -28.69
N TRP A 487 9.07 17.24 -29.36
CA TRP A 487 9.41 17.37 -30.77
C TRP A 487 8.84 16.26 -31.62
N PHE A 488 8.63 16.61 -32.89
CA PHE A 488 8.07 15.75 -33.91
C PHE A 488 8.99 15.74 -35.11
N ARG A 489 9.37 14.55 -35.56
CA ARG A 489 10.07 14.31 -36.82
C ARG A 489 9.16 13.50 -37.72
N TYR A 490 8.88 13.98 -38.93
CA TYR A 490 7.88 13.36 -39.81
C TYR A 490 8.14 13.67 -41.29
N ARG A 491 7.52 12.88 -42.18
CA ARG A 491 7.52 13.12 -43.63
C ARG A 491 6.12 13.56 -44.08
N GLY A 492 6.05 14.51 -45.00
CA GLY A 492 4.79 15.01 -45.58
C GLY A 492 4.05 16.04 -44.72
N SER A 493 2.74 16.18 -44.96
CA SER A 493 1.89 17.23 -44.36
C SER A 493 1.24 16.78 -43.04
N PHE A 494 2.03 16.65 -41.98
CA PHE A 494 1.51 16.45 -40.62
C PHE A 494 1.40 17.78 -39.87
N LYS A 495 0.32 17.97 -39.11
CA LYS A 495 0.09 19.18 -38.28
C LYS A 495 0.20 18.81 -36.79
N PRO A 496 1.31 19.14 -36.13
CA PRO A 496 1.53 18.79 -34.72
C PRO A 496 0.56 19.46 -33.73
N GLU A 497 -0.18 20.51 -34.11
CA GLU A 497 -1.16 21.17 -33.24
C GLU A 497 -2.44 20.33 -32.94
N ASN A 498 -2.68 19.25 -33.69
CA ASN A 498 -3.89 18.43 -33.58
C ASN A 498 -3.78 17.29 -32.54
N LEU A 499 -3.26 17.61 -31.35
CA LEU A 499 -3.03 16.66 -30.27
C LEU A 499 -4.08 16.78 -29.17
N LEU A 500 -4.53 15.63 -28.68
CA LEU A 500 -5.35 15.50 -27.49
C LEU A 500 -4.47 14.98 -26.35
N ILE A 501 -4.23 15.82 -25.35
CA ILE A 501 -3.54 15.43 -24.12
C ILE A 501 -4.60 14.96 -23.13
N GLN A 502 -4.62 13.67 -22.86
CA GLN A 502 -5.74 13.02 -22.16
C GLN A 502 -5.74 13.32 -20.66
N ASN A 503 -4.56 13.54 -20.09
CA ASN A 503 -4.38 13.82 -18.68
C ASN A 503 -4.24 15.32 -18.38
N ALA A 504 -4.45 16.20 -19.34
CA ALA A 504 -4.42 17.64 -19.09
C ALA A 504 -5.66 18.10 -18.33
N VAL A 505 -5.45 18.95 -17.33
CA VAL A 505 -6.54 19.60 -16.58
C VAL A 505 -7.19 20.69 -17.42
N ASP A 506 -6.37 21.41 -18.20
CA ASP A 506 -6.77 22.50 -19.08
C ASP A 506 -6.36 22.20 -20.54
N PRO A 507 -7.09 22.68 -21.57
CA PRO A 507 -6.70 22.52 -22.97
C PRO A 507 -5.31 23.11 -23.25
N VAL A 508 -4.41 22.29 -23.76
CA VAL A 508 -3.02 22.68 -24.03
C VAL A 508 -2.86 23.10 -25.49
N LYS A 509 -2.21 24.24 -25.71
CA LYS A 509 -1.88 24.75 -27.05
C LYS A 509 -0.38 24.66 -27.30
N PHE A 510 -0.01 24.37 -28.55
CA PHE A 510 1.37 24.25 -29.01
C PHE A 510 1.84 25.55 -29.68
N ASP A 511 1.78 26.66 -28.95
CA ASP A 511 2.01 28.00 -29.51
C ASP A 511 3.50 28.38 -29.56
N VAL A 512 4.32 27.86 -28.65
CA VAL A 512 5.75 28.17 -28.55
C VAL A 512 6.59 27.15 -29.31
N ILE A 513 7.04 27.52 -30.50
CA ILE A 513 7.97 26.74 -31.32
C ILE A 513 9.41 27.11 -30.92
N GLU A 514 10.17 26.15 -30.40
CA GLU A 514 11.58 26.35 -30.06
C GLU A 514 12.49 26.23 -31.28
N GLU A 515 12.18 25.30 -32.18
CA GLU A 515 13.04 24.99 -33.32
C GLU A 515 12.23 24.35 -34.46
N THR A 516 12.51 24.76 -35.69
CA THR A 516 12.02 24.09 -36.90
C THR A 516 13.19 23.86 -37.84
N LYS A 517 13.36 22.61 -38.27
CA LYS A 517 14.35 22.21 -39.26
C LYS A 517 13.64 21.42 -40.35
N SER A 518 14.01 21.67 -41.60
CA SER A 518 13.46 20.98 -42.76
C SER A 518 14.62 20.48 -43.61
N THR A 519 14.72 19.17 -43.78
CA THR A 519 15.54 18.54 -44.81
C THR A 519 14.63 18.17 -45.98
N GLU A 520 15.17 17.91 -47.18
CA GLU A 520 14.38 17.59 -48.40
C GLU A 520 13.28 16.54 -48.17
N ASP A 521 13.50 15.59 -47.25
CA ASP A 521 12.63 14.43 -47.04
C ASP A 521 11.98 14.34 -45.64
N VAL A 522 12.39 15.16 -44.68
CA VAL A 522 11.99 15.06 -43.26
C VAL A 522 11.85 16.46 -42.64
N GLN A 523 10.72 16.67 -41.97
CA GLN A 523 10.40 17.86 -41.19
C GLN A 523 10.66 17.57 -39.70
N TYR A 524 11.27 18.52 -39.00
CA TYR A 524 11.48 18.49 -37.56
C TYR A 524 10.91 19.77 -36.92
N ARG A 525 10.07 19.61 -35.89
CA ARG A 525 9.53 20.73 -35.11
C ARG A 525 9.56 20.42 -33.62
N ARG A 526 10.07 21.34 -32.81
CA ARG A 526 10.13 21.26 -31.35
C ARG A 526 9.30 22.37 -30.72
N TYR A 527 8.47 22.00 -29.73
CA TYR A 527 7.56 22.88 -29.02
C TYR A 527 7.85 22.82 -27.52
N ARG A 528 7.70 23.95 -26.81
CA ARG A 528 7.74 23.97 -25.35
C ARG A 528 6.33 24.16 -24.81
N ILE A 529 5.94 23.31 -23.86
CA ILE A 529 4.64 23.36 -23.20
C ILE A 529 4.81 23.26 -21.68
N LYS A 530 3.95 23.95 -20.93
CA LYS A 530 3.92 23.88 -19.45
C LYS A 530 2.51 23.58 -18.92
N PRO A 531 1.92 22.41 -19.23
CA PRO A 531 0.57 22.08 -18.81
C PRO A 531 0.46 21.65 -17.34
N LYS A 532 -0.73 21.82 -16.77
CA LYS A 532 -1.16 21.14 -15.54
C LYS A 532 -1.72 19.77 -15.90
N LEU A 533 -1.09 18.72 -15.39
CA LEU A 533 -1.36 17.34 -15.74
C LEU A 533 -1.82 16.56 -14.51
N ARG A 534 -2.82 15.70 -14.69
CA ARG A 534 -3.19 14.68 -13.71
C ARG A 534 -2.11 13.61 -13.66
N LEU A 535 -1.67 13.30 -12.46
CA LEU A 535 -0.82 12.16 -12.15
C LEU A 535 -1.62 10.87 -12.33
N ASN A 536 -0.92 9.74 -12.35
CA ASN A 536 -1.53 8.41 -12.35
C ASN A 536 -2.48 8.20 -13.52
N PHE A 537 -2.18 8.76 -14.68
CA PHE A 537 -3.08 8.74 -15.85
C PHE A 537 -2.99 7.45 -16.69
N THR A 538 -2.15 6.50 -16.27
CA THR A 538 -1.89 5.24 -16.97
C THR A 538 -2.19 4.04 -16.06
N ASP A 539 -2.46 2.88 -16.66
CA ASP A 539 -2.65 1.60 -15.96
C ASP A 539 -1.32 0.88 -15.69
N ALA A 540 -0.20 1.60 -15.82
CA ALA A 540 1.11 1.06 -15.53
C ALA A 540 1.20 0.62 -14.06
N LYS A 541 1.58 -0.64 -13.84
CA LYS A 541 1.74 -1.22 -12.50
C LYS A 541 2.75 -0.40 -11.69
N ARG A 542 2.38 -0.04 -10.45
CA ARG A 542 3.18 0.72 -9.48
C ARG A 542 2.95 0.20 -8.06
N ALA A 543 3.88 0.44 -7.13
CA ALA A 543 3.67 0.09 -5.72
C ALA A 543 2.88 1.19 -4.98
N TYR A 544 2.29 0.83 -3.84
CA TYR A 544 1.64 1.83 -2.97
C TYR A 544 2.65 2.91 -2.51
N GLY A 545 2.22 4.17 -2.55
CA GLY A 545 3.05 5.36 -2.29
C GLY A 545 3.83 5.88 -3.51
N GLN A 546 3.88 5.12 -4.61
CA GLN A 546 4.43 5.60 -5.88
C GLN A 546 3.36 6.27 -6.73
N HIS A 547 3.75 7.33 -7.44
CA HIS A 547 2.89 8.05 -8.37
C HIS A 547 3.53 8.15 -9.75
N ILE A 548 2.71 8.24 -10.78
CA ILE A 548 3.17 8.37 -12.17
C ILE A 548 2.92 9.81 -12.62
N ALA A 549 3.98 10.59 -12.75
CA ALA A 549 3.96 11.88 -13.42
C ALA A 549 4.24 11.71 -14.91
N GLY A 550 3.85 12.68 -15.74
CA GLY A 550 4.16 12.69 -17.16
C GLY A 550 2.96 13.01 -18.03
N ILE A 551 3.03 12.60 -19.30
CA ILE A 551 2.09 13.03 -20.33
C ILE A 551 1.65 11.85 -21.20
N GLY A 552 0.34 11.78 -21.46
CA GLY A 552 -0.26 10.85 -22.43
C GLY A 552 -1.00 11.64 -23.50
N PHE A 553 -0.60 11.49 -24.77
CA PHE A 553 -1.26 12.18 -25.87
C PHE A 553 -1.47 11.33 -27.11
N ARG A 554 -2.55 11.63 -27.84
CA ARG A 554 -2.90 11.03 -29.12
C ARG A 554 -3.30 12.09 -30.13
N HIS A 555 -3.45 11.71 -31.39
CA HIS A 555 -4.01 12.59 -32.39
C HIS A 555 -5.53 12.72 -32.21
N LYS A 556 -6.09 13.92 -32.40
CA LYS A 556 -7.54 14.18 -32.23
C LYS A 556 -8.42 13.37 -33.20
N LEU A 557 -8.06 13.40 -34.49
CA LEU A 557 -8.89 12.87 -35.58
C LEU A 557 -8.36 11.59 -36.24
N LEU A 558 -7.08 11.55 -36.61
CA LEU A 558 -6.45 10.41 -37.28
C LEU A 558 -6.29 9.20 -36.35
N ASN A 559 -6.88 8.08 -36.76
CA ASN A 559 -6.69 6.78 -36.10
C ASN A 559 -5.31 6.17 -36.42
N ARG A 560 -5.00 5.06 -35.76
CA ARG A 560 -3.75 4.30 -35.90
C ARG A 560 -3.44 3.91 -37.35
N SER A 561 -4.46 3.63 -38.15
CA SER A 561 -4.32 3.25 -39.56
C SER A 561 -3.88 4.41 -40.47
N ASN A 562 -4.07 5.66 -40.05
CA ASN A 562 -3.66 6.83 -40.82
C ASN A 562 -2.39 7.46 -40.26
N LEU A 563 -2.17 7.36 -38.96
CA LEU A 563 -1.02 7.93 -38.29
C LEU A 563 -0.58 7.03 -37.12
N GLN A 564 0.70 6.67 -37.13
CA GLN A 564 1.36 5.97 -36.04
C GLN A 564 2.44 6.88 -35.45
N TYR A 565 2.33 7.18 -34.16
CA TYR A 565 3.43 7.80 -33.44
C TYR A 565 4.42 6.72 -33.03
N VAL A 566 5.72 7.03 -33.06
CA VAL A 566 6.79 6.16 -32.56
C VAL A 566 7.75 6.97 -31.73
N VAL A 567 8.49 6.32 -30.84
CA VAL A 567 9.50 6.98 -30.02
C VAL A 567 10.69 7.38 -30.88
N ASP A 568 11.12 8.63 -30.82
CA ASP A 568 12.32 9.11 -31.54
C ASP A 568 13.60 8.70 -30.80
N VAL A 569 13.96 7.42 -30.89
CA VAL A 569 15.12 6.81 -30.20
C VAL A 569 16.47 7.46 -30.55
N LEU A 570 16.54 8.26 -31.62
CA LEU A 570 17.74 9.02 -31.99
C LEU A 570 17.94 10.26 -31.13
N GLY A 571 16.85 10.87 -30.66
CA GLY A 571 16.87 12.10 -29.86
C GLY A 571 16.50 11.89 -28.40
N MET A 572 16.02 10.69 -28.05
CA MET A 572 15.58 10.31 -26.71
C MET A 572 16.48 9.22 -26.13
N PRO A 573 17.01 9.40 -24.91
CA PRO A 573 17.55 8.27 -24.17
C PRO A 573 16.42 7.28 -23.82
N THR A 574 16.74 5.99 -23.76
CA THR A 574 15.81 4.90 -23.44
C THR A 574 16.29 4.14 -22.20
N GLY A 575 15.37 3.52 -21.46
CA GLY A 575 15.71 2.72 -20.29
C GLY A 575 16.44 3.52 -19.21
N GLU A 576 17.54 2.99 -18.68
CA GLU A 576 18.31 3.64 -17.60
C GLU A 576 18.89 5.00 -18.00
N ALA A 577 19.27 5.18 -19.26
CA ALA A 577 19.80 6.45 -19.73
C ALA A 577 18.76 7.57 -19.61
N LEU A 578 17.46 7.25 -19.73
CA LEU A 578 16.37 8.21 -19.54
C LEU A 578 16.27 8.61 -18.07
N VAL A 579 16.28 7.64 -17.16
CA VAL A 579 16.25 7.90 -15.71
C VAL A 579 17.46 8.74 -15.30
N GLY A 580 18.65 8.36 -15.78
CA GLY A 580 19.89 9.09 -15.54
C GLY A 580 19.84 10.54 -16.02
N ASP A 581 19.31 10.81 -17.23
CA ASP A 581 19.15 12.16 -17.75
C ASP A 581 18.18 13.00 -16.88
N LEU A 582 17.05 12.41 -16.46
CA LEU A 582 16.06 13.11 -15.62
C LEU A 582 16.63 13.45 -14.22
N VAL A 583 17.34 12.50 -13.61
CA VAL A 583 18.00 12.71 -12.31
C VAL A 583 19.13 13.74 -12.42
N HIS A 584 19.96 13.63 -13.46
CA HIS A 584 21.07 14.57 -13.68
C HIS A 584 20.59 16.00 -13.89
N ARG A 585 19.47 16.18 -14.61
CA ARG A 585 18.83 17.49 -14.83
C ARG A 585 18.13 18.07 -13.61
N LYS A 586 17.97 17.29 -12.53
CA LYS A 586 17.21 17.69 -11.33
C LYS A 586 15.81 18.18 -11.66
N ILE A 587 15.08 17.43 -12.50
CA ILE A 587 13.72 17.82 -12.92
C ILE A 587 12.74 17.96 -11.74
N LEU A 588 13.04 17.30 -10.61
CA LEU A 588 12.38 17.51 -9.32
C LEU A 588 13.33 18.29 -8.43
N ASN A 589 12.83 19.40 -7.87
CA ASN A 589 13.60 20.18 -6.90
C ASN A 589 13.80 19.35 -5.62
N ALA A 590 14.96 19.46 -4.97
CA ALA A 590 15.26 18.74 -3.72
C ALA A 590 14.28 19.10 -2.59
N SER A 591 13.69 20.31 -2.62
CA SER A 591 12.65 20.75 -1.69
C SER A 591 11.27 20.13 -1.93
N SER A 592 11.07 19.44 -3.06
CA SER A 592 9.78 18.79 -3.37
C SER A 592 9.47 17.62 -2.44
N GLY A 593 10.50 17.00 -1.85
CA GLY A 593 10.35 15.78 -1.04
C GLY A 593 10.04 14.52 -1.85
N TRP A 594 10.28 14.54 -3.17
CA TRP A 594 10.07 13.41 -4.08
C TRP A 594 11.34 13.08 -4.86
N GLU A 595 11.53 11.81 -5.17
CA GLU A 595 12.61 11.29 -6.00
C GLU A 595 12.08 10.44 -7.17
N ILE A 596 12.90 10.31 -8.21
CA ILE A 596 12.56 9.53 -9.40
C ILE A 596 13.01 8.09 -9.16
N ASP A 597 12.08 7.15 -9.29
CA ASP A 597 12.34 5.72 -9.20
C ASP A 597 12.61 5.13 -10.60
N ASN A 598 11.77 5.48 -11.58
CA ASN A 598 11.87 4.95 -12.94
C ASN A 598 11.22 5.89 -13.97
N ALA A 599 11.52 5.74 -15.25
CA ALA A 599 10.88 6.48 -16.33
C ALA A 599 10.88 5.68 -17.64
N TRP A 600 9.83 5.82 -18.43
CA TRP A 600 9.71 5.17 -19.73
C TRP A 600 8.90 6.04 -20.69
N LEU A 601 9.19 5.90 -21.99
CA LEU A 601 8.41 6.45 -23.08
C LEU A 601 7.93 5.29 -23.94
N SER A 602 6.62 5.17 -24.15
CA SER A 602 6.03 4.02 -24.85
C SER A 602 4.96 4.44 -25.85
N GLN A 603 4.71 3.55 -26.81
CA GLN A 603 3.67 3.66 -27.81
C GLN A 603 2.56 2.65 -27.49
N GLU A 604 1.35 3.14 -27.24
CA GLU A 604 0.20 2.30 -26.91
C GLU A 604 -0.90 2.43 -27.96
N THR A 605 -1.62 1.34 -28.20
CA THR A 605 -2.83 1.37 -29.02
C THR A 605 -4.04 1.38 -28.11
N VAL A 606 -4.85 2.45 -28.18
CA VAL A 606 -6.02 2.63 -27.32
C VAL A 606 -7.28 2.58 -28.16
N LYS A 607 -8.28 1.79 -27.73
CA LYS A 607 -9.64 1.79 -28.29
C LYS A 607 -10.43 2.86 -27.54
N GLU A 608 -10.87 3.90 -28.22
CA GLU A 608 -11.71 4.95 -27.62
C GLU A 608 -12.96 5.20 -28.45
N GLN A 609 -13.99 5.72 -27.79
CA GLN A 609 -15.18 6.20 -28.46
C GLN A 609 -14.81 7.38 -29.37
N SER A 610 -15.49 7.47 -30.50
CA SER A 610 -15.20 8.48 -31.52
C SER A 610 -15.59 9.91 -31.13
N ASP A 611 -16.10 10.12 -29.90
CA ASP A 611 -16.69 11.38 -29.43
C ASP A 611 -17.68 12.00 -30.43
N GLY A 612 -18.38 11.16 -31.22
CA GLY A 612 -19.34 11.60 -32.24
C GLY A 612 -18.73 12.17 -33.52
N ALA A 613 -17.41 12.01 -33.76
CA ALA A 613 -16.78 12.48 -34.99
C ALA A 613 -17.43 11.86 -36.24
N PRO A 614 -17.95 12.65 -37.20
CA PRO A 614 -18.78 12.16 -38.31
C PRO A 614 -18.16 11.03 -39.13
N GLN A 615 -16.82 11.05 -39.29
CA GLN A 615 -16.06 10.02 -40.00
C GLN A 615 -16.07 8.63 -39.34
N TYR A 616 -16.50 8.53 -38.08
CA TYR A 616 -16.61 7.30 -37.30
C TYR A 616 -18.07 6.99 -36.89
N VAL A 617 -19.03 7.84 -37.27
CA VAL A 617 -20.47 7.63 -37.03
C VAL A 617 -20.99 6.58 -38.01
N GLY A 618 -21.70 5.56 -37.52
CA GLY A 618 -22.23 4.46 -38.36
C GLY A 618 -21.25 3.32 -38.63
N MET A 619 -20.07 3.30 -37.99
CA MET A 619 -19.22 2.10 -37.94
C MET A 619 -19.88 1.06 -37.02
N THR A 620 -20.54 0.06 -37.57
CA THR A 620 -21.22 -1.04 -36.85
C THR A 620 -20.25 -2.11 -36.29
N GLY A 621 -18.98 -1.78 -36.06
CA GLY A 621 -17.90 -2.73 -35.76
C GLY A 621 -16.97 -2.32 -34.60
N GLU A 622 -15.67 -2.65 -34.70
CA GLU A 622 -14.64 -2.32 -33.69
C GLU A 622 -14.46 -0.80 -33.54
N GLN A 623 -14.33 -0.33 -32.29
CA GLN A 623 -14.01 1.07 -31.99
C GLN A 623 -12.70 1.51 -32.64
N PRO A 624 -12.59 2.79 -33.09
CA PRO A 624 -11.38 3.30 -33.70
C PRO A 624 -10.19 3.19 -32.73
N GLN A 625 -9.12 2.57 -33.21
CA GLN A 625 -7.86 2.45 -32.48
C GLN A 625 -6.99 3.67 -32.75
N PHE A 626 -6.44 4.29 -31.72
CA PHE A 626 -5.53 5.44 -31.85
C PHE A 626 -4.13 5.09 -31.36
N SER A 627 -3.12 5.65 -32.02
CA SER A 627 -1.74 5.65 -31.54
C SER A 627 -1.60 6.69 -30.43
N ARG A 628 -1.29 6.24 -29.21
CA ARG A 628 -1.00 7.08 -28.05
C ARG A 628 0.49 7.00 -27.70
N ILE A 629 1.10 8.14 -27.40
CA ILE A 629 2.42 8.22 -26.79
C ILE A 629 2.25 8.52 -25.31
N THR A 630 2.94 7.76 -24.47
CA THR A 630 2.89 7.86 -23.01
C THR A 630 4.30 8.00 -22.47
N LEU A 631 4.61 9.16 -21.88
CA LEU A 631 5.78 9.34 -21.03
C LEU A 631 5.34 9.15 -19.57
N GLY A 632 5.81 8.10 -18.92
CA GLY A 632 5.62 7.86 -17.49
C GLY A 632 6.91 8.11 -16.72
N ILE A 633 6.84 8.89 -15.65
CA ILE A 633 7.90 9.12 -14.67
C ILE A 633 7.36 8.66 -13.32
N LEU A 634 7.89 7.56 -12.83
CA LEU A 634 7.54 7.00 -11.53
C LEU A 634 8.29 7.76 -10.45
N ILE A 635 7.55 8.42 -9.56
CA ILE A 635 8.07 9.19 -8.45
C ILE A 635 7.68 8.53 -7.12
N LYS A 636 8.56 8.62 -6.13
CA LYS A 636 8.34 8.13 -4.76
C LYS A 636 8.76 9.17 -3.72
N PRO A 637 8.23 9.12 -2.49
CA PRO A 637 8.63 10.06 -1.44
C PRO A 637 10.12 9.92 -1.15
N ALA A 638 10.83 11.03 -1.00
CA ALA A 638 12.24 11.05 -0.63
C ALA A 638 12.47 10.75 0.87
N THR A 639 11.41 10.78 1.68
CA THR A 639 11.48 10.36 3.08
C THR A 639 11.55 8.85 3.15
N ALA A 640 12.49 8.32 3.96
CA ALA A 640 12.61 6.89 4.18
C ALA A 640 11.29 6.32 4.72
N THR A 641 10.57 5.60 3.88
CA THR A 641 9.41 4.84 4.28
C THR A 641 9.86 3.49 4.80
N ALA A 642 9.04 2.81 5.61
CA ALA A 642 9.35 1.46 6.09
C ALA A 642 9.65 0.47 4.95
N ARG A 643 9.17 0.76 3.73
CA ARG A 643 9.38 -0.02 2.51
C ARG A 643 10.76 0.16 1.87
N ASP A 644 11.41 1.30 2.05
CA ASP A 644 12.77 1.52 1.54
C ASP A 644 13.80 0.72 2.35
N VAL A 645 13.49 0.45 3.62
CA VAL A 645 14.35 -0.29 4.55
C VAL A 645 14.04 -1.79 4.56
N ILE A 646 12.77 -2.17 4.38
CA ILE A 646 12.30 -3.56 4.49
C ILE A 646 11.83 -4.03 3.10
N PRO A 647 12.57 -4.92 2.43
CA PRO A 647 12.16 -5.45 1.13
C PRO A 647 10.78 -6.11 1.24
N GLY A 648 9.98 -6.01 0.17
CA GLY A 648 8.57 -6.47 0.14
C GLY A 648 8.36 -7.89 0.67
N GLU A 649 9.31 -8.79 0.40
CA GLU A 649 9.32 -10.18 0.84
C GLU A 649 9.32 -10.35 2.37
N TYR A 650 9.83 -9.36 3.11
CA TYR A 650 9.94 -9.44 4.56
C TYR A 650 8.65 -9.04 5.31
N PHE A 651 7.71 -8.35 4.66
CA PHE A 651 6.44 -8.02 5.30
C PHE A 651 5.63 -9.26 5.68
N ILE A 652 5.80 -10.38 4.98
CA ILE A 652 5.16 -11.66 5.34
C ILE A 652 5.65 -12.14 6.71
N TYR A 653 6.96 -12.06 7.00
CA TYR A 653 7.48 -12.46 8.30
C TYR A 653 7.04 -11.51 9.42
N LEU A 654 6.97 -10.20 9.14
CA LEU A 654 6.42 -9.22 10.09
C LEU A 654 4.95 -9.47 10.39
N ALA A 655 4.16 -9.88 9.39
CA ALA A 655 2.76 -10.24 9.56
C ALA A 655 2.62 -11.47 10.46
N ILE A 656 3.40 -12.53 10.20
CA ILE A 656 3.42 -13.74 11.04
C ILE A 656 3.78 -13.37 12.50
N PHE A 657 4.81 -12.54 12.69
CA PHE A 657 5.23 -12.09 14.02
C PHE A 657 4.14 -11.27 14.72
N GLY A 658 3.48 -10.35 14.00
CA GLY A 658 2.33 -9.59 14.49
C GLY A 658 1.15 -10.48 14.90
N VAL A 659 0.86 -11.53 14.12
CA VAL A 659 -0.22 -12.50 14.40
C VAL A 659 0.09 -13.32 15.64
N LEU A 660 1.32 -13.82 15.77
CA LEU A 660 1.77 -14.57 16.96
C LEU A 660 1.71 -13.70 18.23
N GLY A 661 2.20 -12.46 18.16
CA GLY A 661 2.13 -11.53 19.28
C GLY A 661 0.68 -11.21 19.68
N SER A 662 -0.19 -10.96 18.70
CA SER A 662 -1.62 -10.72 18.94
C SER A 662 -2.33 -11.95 19.52
N GLY A 663 -2.01 -13.15 19.04
CA GLY A 663 -2.52 -14.41 19.56
C GLY A 663 -2.06 -14.68 21.00
N ALA A 664 -0.80 -14.38 21.32
CA ALA A 664 -0.27 -14.48 22.68
C ALA A 664 -1.01 -13.54 23.64
N VAL A 665 -1.31 -12.30 23.22
CA VAL A 665 -2.14 -11.37 24.00
C VAL A 665 -3.52 -11.95 24.27
N ILE A 666 -4.20 -12.48 23.26
CA ILE A 666 -5.54 -13.09 23.41
C ILE A 666 -5.48 -14.28 24.36
N TYR A 667 -4.43 -15.11 24.26
CA TYR A 667 -4.21 -16.24 25.15
C TYR A 667 -4.01 -15.82 26.61
N MET A 668 -3.20 -14.79 26.84
CA MET A 668 -2.97 -14.21 28.17
C MET A 668 -4.24 -13.64 28.79
N ASP A 669 -5.09 -12.99 28.00
CA ASP A 669 -6.38 -12.46 28.44
C ASP A 669 -7.37 -13.58 28.79
N ARG A 670 -7.46 -14.65 27.98
CA ARG A 670 -8.38 -15.78 28.23
C ARG A 670 -8.10 -16.51 29.55
N ARG A 671 -6.85 -16.57 30.01
CA ARG A 671 -6.46 -17.37 31.18
C ARG A 671 -6.92 -16.84 32.55
N ARG A 672 -7.90 -15.92 32.62
CA ARG A 672 -8.37 -15.25 33.88
C ARG A 672 -7.22 -14.67 34.73
N MET A 673 -6.05 -14.47 34.12
CA MET A 673 -4.86 -13.84 34.70
C MET A 673 -4.94 -12.30 34.61
N HIS A 674 -6.12 -11.75 34.27
CA HIS A 674 -6.35 -10.32 34.07
C HIS A 674 -5.80 -9.46 35.22
N ARG A 675 -5.92 -9.89 36.48
CA ARG A 675 -5.42 -9.05 37.59
C ARG A 675 -3.90 -8.86 37.58
N TYR A 676 -3.13 -9.77 36.95
CA TYR A 676 -1.66 -9.80 37.03
C TYR A 676 -0.94 -9.24 35.79
N TRP A 677 -1.49 -9.38 34.58
CA TRP A 677 -0.77 -9.07 33.32
C TRP A 677 -1.31 -7.88 32.51
N ASN A 678 -2.28 -7.11 33.04
CA ASN A 678 -2.99 -6.07 32.28
C ASN A 678 -2.11 -4.96 31.66
N LEU A 679 -0.96 -4.62 32.26
CA LEU A 679 -0.06 -3.60 31.67
C LEU A 679 0.74 -4.18 30.50
N GLN A 680 1.18 -5.42 30.64
CA GLN A 680 1.99 -6.14 29.66
C GLN A 680 1.17 -6.48 28.41
N THR A 681 -0.09 -6.91 28.58
CA THR A 681 -1.00 -7.18 27.45
C THR A 681 -1.34 -5.92 26.68
N TRP A 682 -1.52 -4.77 27.36
CA TRP A 682 -1.72 -3.49 26.68
C TRP A 682 -0.46 -3.04 25.92
N LEU A 683 0.72 -3.06 26.54
CA LEU A 683 1.99 -2.73 25.87
C LEU A 683 2.23 -3.61 24.63
N MET A 684 1.94 -4.92 24.74
CA MET A 684 2.03 -5.81 23.60
C MET A 684 1.06 -5.43 22.48
N ARG A 685 -0.18 -5.05 22.77
CA ARG A 685 -1.13 -4.57 21.73
C ARG A 685 -0.65 -3.29 21.04
N VAL A 686 -0.08 -2.35 21.80
CA VAL A 686 0.48 -1.11 21.26
C VAL A 686 1.62 -1.37 20.27
N ILE A 687 2.34 -2.49 20.42
CA ILE A 687 3.42 -2.87 19.51
C ILE A 687 2.88 -3.75 18.36
N PHE A 688 2.20 -4.85 18.68
CA PHE A 688 1.86 -5.88 17.72
C PHE A 688 0.67 -5.54 16.81
N TRP A 689 -0.32 -4.77 17.27
CA TRP A 689 -1.46 -4.43 16.41
C TRP A 689 -1.07 -3.42 15.31
N PRO A 690 -0.38 -2.31 15.60
CA PRO A 690 0.22 -1.46 14.57
C PRO A 690 1.16 -2.21 13.61
N LEU A 691 2.01 -3.09 14.14
CA LEU A 691 2.93 -3.87 13.32
C LEU A 691 2.20 -4.85 12.38
N LEU A 692 1.15 -5.50 12.87
CA LEU A 692 0.29 -6.37 12.08
C LEU A 692 -0.46 -5.58 11.01
N LEU A 693 -1.01 -4.40 11.34
CA LEU A 693 -1.68 -3.54 10.37
C LEU A 693 -0.69 -3.06 9.30
N LEU A 694 0.50 -2.59 9.71
CA LEU A 694 1.55 -2.16 8.79
C LEU A 694 1.93 -3.29 7.83
N SER A 695 2.15 -4.50 8.33
CA SER A 695 2.60 -5.63 7.49
C SER A 695 1.51 -6.17 6.58
N VAL A 696 0.35 -6.56 7.13
CA VAL A 696 -0.77 -7.09 6.35
C VAL A 696 -1.34 -6.04 5.41
N GLY A 697 -1.48 -4.80 5.89
CA GLY A 697 -1.99 -3.69 5.09
C GLY A 697 -1.11 -3.39 3.88
N ASN A 698 0.22 -3.38 4.05
CA ASN A 698 1.14 -3.19 2.92
C ASN A 698 1.05 -4.34 1.89
N LEU A 699 0.96 -5.60 2.34
CA LEU A 699 0.80 -6.75 1.44
C LEU A 699 -0.51 -6.68 0.64
N VAL A 700 -1.61 -6.32 1.31
CA VAL A 700 -2.92 -6.16 0.67
C VAL A 700 -2.91 -4.99 -0.31
N LEU A 701 -2.29 -3.87 0.05
CA LEU A 701 -2.17 -2.72 -0.85
C LEU A 701 -1.32 -3.05 -2.07
N ASP A 702 -0.16 -3.70 -1.92
CA ASP A 702 0.66 -4.07 -3.07
C ASP A 702 -0.09 -5.00 -4.03
N TYR A 703 -0.79 -6.00 -3.50
CA TYR A 703 -1.68 -6.84 -4.29
C TYR A 703 -2.80 -6.04 -4.98
N ALA A 704 -3.41 -5.08 -4.27
CA ALA A 704 -4.47 -4.25 -4.80
C ALA A 704 -4.01 -3.28 -5.90
N PHE A 705 -2.79 -2.76 -5.81
CA PHE A 705 -2.19 -1.91 -6.85
C PHE A 705 -1.75 -2.70 -8.09
N THR A 706 -1.50 -4.01 -7.95
CA THR A 706 -1.13 -4.86 -9.09
C THR A 706 -2.32 -5.45 -9.85
N GLU A 707 -3.43 -5.72 -9.16
CA GLU A 707 -4.58 -6.47 -9.71
C GLU A 707 -5.84 -5.62 -9.94
N PHE A 708 -6.03 -4.52 -9.21
CA PHE A 708 -7.26 -3.73 -9.29
C PHE A 708 -7.10 -2.38 -9.99
N THR A 709 -8.22 -1.85 -10.49
CA THR A 709 -8.32 -0.53 -11.11
C THR A 709 -8.16 0.60 -10.08
N GLN A 710 -7.71 1.77 -10.52
CA GLN A 710 -7.37 2.90 -9.65
C GLN A 710 -8.49 3.31 -8.67
N ALA A 711 -9.76 3.31 -9.13
CA ALA A 711 -10.90 3.65 -8.28
C ALA A 711 -11.08 2.66 -7.11
N THR A 712 -10.87 1.37 -7.38
CA THR A 712 -10.97 0.30 -6.38
C THR A 712 -9.78 0.38 -5.42
N THR A 713 -8.58 0.61 -5.94
CA THR A 713 -7.36 0.77 -5.16
C THR A 713 -7.48 1.91 -4.14
N ARG A 714 -8.08 3.04 -4.52
CA ARG A 714 -8.33 4.16 -3.59
C ARG A 714 -9.23 3.78 -2.42
N THR A 715 -10.19 2.88 -2.63
CA THR A 715 -11.04 2.36 -1.55
C THR A 715 -10.23 1.54 -0.55
N TYR A 716 -9.32 0.68 -1.03
CA TYR A 716 -8.41 -0.09 -0.16
C TYR A 716 -7.46 0.80 0.63
N VAL A 717 -6.93 1.87 0.02
CA VAL A 717 -6.11 2.88 0.71
C VAL A 717 -6.91 3.53 1.84
N ASN A 718 -8.12 4.01 1.55
CA ASN A 718 -8.98 4.65 2.57
C ASN A 718 -9.32 3.69 3.72
N ILE A 719 -9.57 2.41 3.43
CA ILE A 719 -9.81 1.38 4.46
C ILE A 719 -8.54 1.22 5.32
N TYR A 720 -7.37 1.06 4.69
CA TYR A 720 -6.10 0.91 5.39
C TYR A 720 -5.79 2.11 6.30
N GLU A 721 -5.92 3.34 5.80
CA GLU A 721 -5.70 4.56 6.58
C GLU A 721 -6.74 4.72 7.70
N SER A 722 -8.00 4.34 7.46
CA SER A 722 -9.04 4.35 8.49
C SER A 722 -8.73 3.39 9.64
N LEU A 723 -8.19 2.20 9.32
CA LEU A 723 -7.83 1.19 10.33
C LEU A 723 -6.77 1.70 11.31
N TRP A 724 -5.83 2.56 10.88
CA TRP A 724 -4.85 3.18 11.77
C TRP A 724 -5.52 3.99 12.88
N TRP A 725 -6.50 4.82 12.53
CA TRP A 725 -7.25 5.64 13.48
C TRP A 725 -8.18 4.81 14.36
N VAL A 726 -8.80 3.76 13.81
CA VAL A 726 -9.62 2.83 14.60
C VAL A 726 -8.78 2.11 15.66
N ILE A 727 -7.61 1.56 15.28
CA ILE A 727 -6.71 0.90 16.23
C ILE A 727 -6.23 1.88 17.30
N ALA A 728 -5.83 3.10 16.91
CA ALA A 728 -5.42 4.13 17.85
C ALA A 728 -6.54 4.49 18.84
N GLY A 729 -7.78 4.65 18.35
CA GLY A 729 -8.96 4.92 19.19
C GLY A 729 -9.26 3.80 20.19
N ILE A 730 -9.16 2.53 19.76
CA ILE A 730 -9.33 1.37 20.64
C ILE A 730 -8.22 1.33 21.70
N LEU A 731 -6.96 1.54 21.31
CA LEU A 731 -5.83 1.55 22.24
C LEU A 731 -5.93 2.70 23.25
N LEU A 732 -6.44 3.86 22.82
CA LEU A 732 -6.71 5.02 23.68
C LEU A 732 -7.82 4.72 24.68
N ASP A 733 -8.95 4.14 24.26
CA ASP A 733 -10.03 3.74 25.17
C ASP A 733 -9.53 2.71 26.21
N MET A 734 -8.77 1.72 25.75
CA MET A 734 -8.14 0.74 26.63
C MET A 734 -7.20 1.41 27.64
N ALA A 735 -6.39 2.39 27.20
CA ALA A 735 -5.49 3.15 28.06
C ALA A 735 -6.27 3.96 29.11
N VAL A 736 -7.32 4.68 28.72
CA VAL A 736 -8.17 5.47 29.63
C VAL A 736 -8.83 4.57 30.68
N ARG A 737 -9.45 3.46 30.24
CA ARG A 737 -10.04 2.46 31.15
C ARG A 737 -9.02 1.90 32.14
N ARG A 738 -7.79 1.69 31.69
CA ARG A 738 -6.73 1.07 32.49
C ARG A 738 -6.04 2.03 33.44
N PHE A 739 -5.54 3.15 32.95
CA PHE A 739 -4.68 4.06 33.71
C PHE A 739 -5.47 5.09 34.50
N ILE A 740 -6.66 5.49 34.01
CA ILE A 740 -7.50 6.47 34.69
C ILE A 740 -8.52 5.73 35.55
N TRP A 741 -9.46 5.01 34.94
CA TRP A 741 -10.61 4.48 35.67
C TRP A 741 -10.24 3.40 36.69
N GLN A 742 -9.48 2.36 36.31
CA GLN A 742 -9.09 1.31 37.26
C GLN A 742 -8.20 1.84 38.38
N THR A 743 -7.29 2.78 38.10
CA THR A 743 -6.44 3.40 39.14
C THR A 743 -7.29 4.18 40.14
N LEU A 744 -8.29 4.91 39.65
CA LEU A 744 -9.25 5.62 40.50
C LEU A 744 -10.03 4.65 41.38
N GLU A 745 -10.53 3.55 40.82
CA GLU A 745 -11.28 2.52 41.56
C GLU A 745 -10.44 1.87 42.66
N ILE A 746 -9.16 1.60 42.39
CA ILE A 746 -8.24 1.02 43.37
C ILE A 746 -7.92 2.01 44.48
N ARG A 747 -7.64 3.29 44.16
CA ARG A 747 -7.30 4.32 45.14
C ARG A 747 -8.47 4.73 46.03
N THR A 748 -9.67 4.80 45.46
CA THR A 748 -10.87 5.28 46.16
C THR A 748 -11.69 4.18 46.80
N GLY A 749 -11.46 2.91 46.43
CA GLY A 749 -12.23 1.76 46.91
C GLY A 749 -13.69 1.73 46.41
N ARG A 750 -14.08 2.66 45.54
CA ARG A 750 -15.44 2.81 44.99
C ARG A 750 -15.43 2.47 43.50
N LYS A 751 -16.42 1.71 43.04
CA LYS A 751 -16.58 1.42 41.60
C LYS A 751 -17.00 2.70 40.87
N VAL A 752 -16.31 3.00 39.77
CA VAL A 752 -16.66 4.11 38.89
C VAL A 752 -17.93 3.72 38.13
N PRO A 753 -18.96 4.59 38.08
CA PRO A 753 -20.19 4.33 37.34
C PRO A 753 -19.92 3.98 35.87
N ASN A 754 -20.63 2.97 35.35
CA ASN A 754 -20.48 2.55 33.95
C ASN A 754 -20.76 3.67 32.95
N VAL A 755 -21.65 4.61 33.28
CA VAL A 755 -21.98 5.76 32.43
C VAL A 755 -20.73 6.58 32.08
N ILE A 756 -19.85 6.81 33.06
CA ILE A 756 -18.62 7.59 32.87
C ILE A 756 -17.64 6.84 31.96
N LYS A 757 -17.53 5.51 32.13
CA LYS A 757 -16.68 4.66 31.28
C LYS A 757 -17.18 4.66 29.84
N ILE A 758 -18.49 4.49 29.64
CA ILE A 758 -19.12 4.53 28.31
C ILE A 758 -18.89 5.90 27.65
N PHE A 759 -19.05 6.99 28.42
CA PHE A 759 -18.82 8.34 27.91
C PHE A 759 -17.36 8.54 27.45
N SER A 760 -16.37 8.07 28.23
CA SER A 760 -14.96 8.13 27.80
C SER A 760 -14.67 7.31 26.54
N SER A 761 -15.31 6.15 26.38
CA SER A 761 -15.19 5.34 25.18
C SER A 761 -15.83 5.99 23.97
N LEU A 762 -17.00 6.61 24.15
CA LEU A 762 -17.68 7.35 23.11
C LEU A 762 -16.81 8.51 22.60
N ILE A 763 -16.16 9.24 23.50
CA ILE A 763 -15.22 10.31 23.12
C ILE A 763 -14.05 9.75 22.30
N ALA A 764 -13.44 8.63 22.73
CA ALA A 764 -12.33 8.02 21.99
C ALA A 764 -12.75 7.59 20.57
N VAL A 765 -13.96 7.01 20.42
CA VAL A 765 -14.51 6.62 19.12
C VAL A 765 -14.84 7.84 18.25
N LEU A 766 -15.47 8.87 18.81
CA LEU A 766 -15.78 10.11 18.08
C LEU A 766 -14.51 10.82 17.62
N LEU A 767 -13.45 10.82 18.43
CA LEU A 767 -12.16 11.40 18.07
C LEU A 767 -11.49 10.61 16.94
N ALA A 768 -11.52 9.27 16.99
CA ALA A 768 -11.05 8.43 15.89
C ALA A 768 -11.85 8.71 14.60
N LEU A 769 -13.19 8.79 14.68
CA LEU A 769 -14.04 9.10 13.54
C LEU A 769 -13.75 10.50 12.97
N ALA A 770 -13.56 11.50 13.82
CA ALA A 770 -13.21 12.86 13.42
C ALA A 770 -11.86 12.87 12.67
N CYS A 771 -10.84 12.17 13.18
CA CYS A 771 -9.57 12.01 12.50
C CYS A 771 -9.71 11.28 11.16
N ILE A 772 -10.55 10.24 11.08
CA ILE A 772 -10.83 9.56 9.81
C ILE A 772 -11.45 10.54 8.81
N THR A 773 -12.48 11.28 9.21
CA THR A 773 -13.11 12.25 8.31
C THR A 773 -12.18 13.37 7.86
N ALA A 774 -11.32 13.86 8.76
CA ALA A 774 -10.42 14.97 8.49
C ALA A 774 -9.17 14.56 7.69
N PHE A 775 -8.54 13.43 8.04
CA PHE A 775 -7.26 13.02 7.45
C PHE A 775 -7.40 12.00 6.33
N VAL A 776 -8.40 11.10 6.38
CA VAL A 776 -8.59 10.06 5.35
C VAL A 776 -9.52 10.55 4.24
N PHE A 777 -10.67 11.14 4.62
CA PHE A 777 -11.64 11.65 3.64
C PHE A 777 -11.42 13.12 3.26
N ASN A 778 -10.48 13.80 3.93
CA ASN A 778 -10.15 15.21 3.71
C ASN A 778 -11.37 16.14 3.75
N GLN A 779 -12.35 15.82 4.59
CA GLN A 779 -13.57 16.60 4.76
C GLN A 779 -13.39 17.63 5.87
N THR A 780 -13.86 18.85 5.63
CA THR A 780 -13.82 19.92 6.63
C THR A 780 -14.75 19.60 7.80
N LEU A 781 -14.19 19.46 9.00
CA LEU A 781 -14.97 19.21 10.23
C LEU A 781 -15.82 20.41 10.68
N THR A 782 -15.68 21.57 10.05
CA THR A 782 -16.30 22.83 10.49
C THR A 782 -17.82 22.73 10.62
N SER A 783 -18.50 22.09 9.67
CA SER A 783 -19.96 21.90 9.72
C SER A 783 -20.40 20.93 10.83
N LEU A 784 -19.62 19.88 11.07
CA LEU A 784 -19.86 18.89 12.12
C LEU A 784 -19.59 19.48 13.52
N LEU A 785 -18.57 20.33 13.63
CA LEU A 785 -18.22 21.04 14.86
C LEU A 785 -19.25 22.12 15.20
N ALA A 786 -19.73 22.86 14.19
CA ALA A 786 -20.77 23.87 14.39
C ALA A 786 -22.07 23.26 14.95
N THR A 787 -22.51 22.14 14.37
CA THR A 787 -23.73 21.42 14.83
C THR A 787 -23.52 20.72 16.17
N SER A 788 -22.33 20.13 16.41
CA SER A 788 -22.03 19.51 17.71
C SER A 788 -21.87 20.52 18.85
N GLY A 789 -21.45 21.76 18.56
CA GLY A 789 -21.42 22.85 19.55
C GLY A 789 -22.80 23.19 20.12
N LEU A 790 -23.83 23.25 19.27
CA LEU A 790 -25.22 23.45 19.73
C LEU A 790 -25.69 22.29 20.62
N MET A 791 -25.39 21.05 20.23
CA MET A 791 -25.76 19.86 21.01
C MET A 791 -25.02 19.83 22.36
N ALA A 792 -23.73 20.18 22.37
CA ALA A 792 -22.93 20.28 23.58
C ALA A 792 -23.47 21.37 24.54
N MET A 793 -23.96 22.49 24.00
CA MET A 793 -24.62 23.53 24.79
C MET A 793 -25.90 23.00 25.45
N VAL A 794 -26.78 22.32 24.70
CA VAL A 794 -28.02 21.73 25.22
C VAL A 794 -27.73 20.68 26.31
N ILE A 795 -26.76 19.78 26.06
CA ILE A 795 -26.34 18.78 27.05
C ILE A 795 -25.72 19.45 28.27
N GLY A 796 -24.90 20.48 28.08
CA GLY A 796 -24.28 21.26 29.14
C GLY A 796 -25.31 21.89 30.06
N LEU A 797 -26.35 22.51 29.49
CA LEU A 797 -27.49 23.07 30.24
C LEU A 797 -28.24 21.98 31.02
N ALA A 798 -28.48 20.81 30.41
CA ALA A 798 -29.16 19.70 31.08
C ALA A 798 -28.35 19.11 32.25
N VAL A 799 -27.02 19.11 32.17
CA VAL A 799 -26.12 18.53 33.17
C VAL A 799 -25.66 19.56 34.21
N GLN A 800 -25.88 20.85 33.98
CA GLN A 800 -25.44 21.98 34.82
C GLN A 800 -25.72 21.75 36.32
N ALA A 801 -26.96 21.37 36.68
CA ALA A 801 -27.35 21.13 38.07
C ALA A 801 -26.60 19.95 38.72
N ASN A 802 -26.26 18.92 37.95
CA ASN A 802 -25.48 17.79 38.44
C ASN A 802 -24.03 18.18 38.69
N ILE A 803 -23.43 18.96 37.79
CA ILE A 803 -22.06 19.48 37.96
C ILE A 803 -21.97 20.41 39.15
N ALA A 804 -22.94 21.32 39.33
CA ALA A 804 -22.99 22.21 40.49
C ALA A 804 -22.97 21.41 41.80
N ASN A 805 -23.76 20.34 41.91
CA ASN A 805 -23.73 19.46 43.09
C ASN A 805 -22.39 18.77 43.34
N VAL A 806 -21.69 18.37 42.28
CA VAL A 806 -20.35 17.76 42.42
C VAL A 806 -19.35 18.79 42.93
N PHE A 807 -19.33 19.97 42.30
CA PHE A 807 -18.39 21.03 42.63
C PHE A 807 -18.62 21.55 44.06
N SER A 808 -19.86 21.81 44.44
CA SER A 808 -20.21 22.16 45.83
C SER A 808 -19.83 21.04 46.81
N GLY A 809 -19.92 19.77 46.42
CA GLY A 809 -19.43 18.66 47.24
C GLY A 809 -17.91 18.69 47.46
N ILE A 810 -17.14 19.06 46.44
CA ILE A 810 -15.68 19.23 46.54
C ILE A 810 -15.36 20.42 47.46
N VAL A 811 -16.01 21.57 47.25
CA VAL A 811 -15.82 22.79 48.04
C VAL A 811 -16.13 22.55 49.52
N LEU A 812 -17.29 21.94 49.83
CA LEU A 812 -17.67 21.61 51.21
C LEU A 812 -16.66 20.68 51.90
N ASN A 813 -16.00 19.80 51.15
CA ASN A 813 -14.97 18.90 51.70
C ASN A 813 -13.63 19.60 51.96
N ILE A 814 -13.29 20.61 51.14
CA ILE A 814 -12.07 21.41 51.24
C ILE A 814 -12.19 22.46 52.34
N GLU A 815 -13.23 23.29 52.28
CA GLU A 815 -13.43 24.41 53.22
C GLU A 815 -13.91 23.94 54.59
N ARG A 816 -14.57 22.77 54.65
CA ARG A 816 -15.09 22.14 55.88
C ARG A 816 -15.82 23.12 56.81
N PRO A 817 -16.82 23.88 56.31
CA PRO A 817 -17.58 24.82 57.14
C PRO A 817 -18.36 24.10 58.27
N PHE A 818 -18.60 22.80 58.11
CA PHE A 818 -19.06 21.86 59.13
C PHE A 818 -18.48 20.47 58.84
N ARG A 819 -18.41 19.63 59.88
CA ARG A 819 -17.90 18.26 59.79
C ARG A 819 -19.03 17.26 60.03
N VAL A 820 -18.81 16.03 59.56
CA VAL A 820 -19.67 14.90 59.94
C VAL A 820 -19.66 14.79 61.47
N GLY A 821 -20.84 14.87 62.08
CA GLY A 821 -21.03 14.93 63.53
C GLY A 821 -21.50 16.29 64.05
N ASP A 822 -21.32 17.39 63.32
CA ASP A 822 -21.71 18.73 63.75
C ASP A 822 -23.24 18.90 63.72
N LYS A 823 -23.77 19.66 64.69
CA LYS A 823 -25.14 20.15 64.66
C LYS A 823 -25.22 21.46 63.87
N VAL A 824 -26.02 21.45 62.82
CA VAL A 824 -26.17 22.56 61.89
C VAL A 824 -27.65 22.87 61.65
N LYS A 825 -27.98 24.13 61.38
CA LYS A 825 -29.25 24.52 60.73
C LYS A 825 -28.91 25.03 59.35
N ILE A 826 -29.51 24.42 58.33
CA ILE A 826 -29.34 24.76 56.92
C ILE A 826 -30.73 25.10 56.40
N ASN A 827 -30.98 26.39 56.12
CA ASN A 827 -32.33 26.93 55.92
C ASN A 827 -33.27 26.53 57.09
N ASN A 828 -34.38 25.84 56.81
CA ASN A 828 -35.37 25.43 57.82
C ASN A 828 -35.09 24.04 58.43
N ILE A 829 -34.00 23.37 58.05
CA ILE A 829 -33.69 22.01 58.50
C ILE A 829 -32.59 22.09 59.55
N SER A 830 -32.91 21.71 60.79
CA SER A 830 -31.95 21.59 61.88
C SER A 830 -31.71 20.12 62.22
N GLY A 831 -30.44 19.74 62.39
CA GLY A 831 -30.08 18.36 62.66
C GLY A 831 -28.58 18.13 62.76
N LYS A 832 -28.20 16.86 62.87
CA LYS A 832 -26.81 16.42 62.92
C LYS A 832 -26.36 15.93 61.54
N VAL A 833 -25.19 16.37 61.09
CA VAL A 833 -24.63 15.89 59.81
C VAL A 833 -24.15 14.44 59.96
N VAL A 834 -24.75 13.51 59.22
CA VAL A 834 -24.43 12.08 59.27
C VAL A 834 -23.40 11.69 58.23
N ASP A 835 -23.48 12.27 57.03
CA ASP A 835 -22.62 11.91 55.91
C ASP A 835 -22.59 13.03 54.86
N ILE A 836 -21.44 13.20 54.20
CA ILE A 836 -21.26 14.14 53.10
C ILE A 836 -20.73 13.33 51.91
N ASN A 837 -21.63 13.04 50.97
CA ASN A 837 -21.28 12.36 49.72
C ASN A 837 -20.93 13.35 48.61
N TRP A 838 -20.41 12.83 47.50
CA TRP A 838 -19.99 13.64 46.34
C TRP A 838 -21.12 14.45 45.68
N ARG A 839 -22.40 14.16 45.95
CA ARG A 839 -23.57 14.89 45.41
C ARG A 839 -24.52 15.45 46.47
N THR A 840 -24.52 14.87 47.67
CA THR A 840 -25.53 15.16 48.70
C THR A 840 -24.95 15.16 50.11
N THR A 841 -25.44 16.06 50.95
CA THR A 841 -25.20 16.08 52.41
C THR A 841 -26.41 15.50 53.11
N ARG A 842 -26.19 14.58 54.05
CA ARG A 842 -27.23 13.87 54.79
C ARG A 842 -27.28 14.39 56.22
N ILE A 843 -28.45 14.88 56.62
CA ILE A 843 -28.69 15.47 57.93
C ILE A 843 -29.77 14.64 58.64
N GLU A 844 -29.49 14.21 59.86
CA GLU A 844 -30.47 13.59 60.75
C GLU A 844 -31.18 14.70 61.54
N ALA A 845 -32.45 14.93 61.20
CA ALA A 845 -33.28 15.94 61.84
C ALA A 845 -33.65 15.56 63.29
N SER A 846 -34.10 16.52 64.08
CA SER A 846 -34.48 16.32 65.50
C SER A 846 -35.57 15.27 65.74
N GLU A 847 -36.37 14.96 64.72
CA GLU A 847 -37.41 13.91 64.74
C GLU A 847 -36.88 12.51 64.33
N GLY A 848 -35.56 12.36 64.12
CA GLY A 848 -34.92 11.11 63.71
C GLY A 848 -34.97 10.80 62.20
N GLN A 849 -35.46 11.74 61.38
CA GLN A 849 -35.55 11.57 59.92
C GLN A 849 -34.22 11.92 59.22
N LEU A 850 -33.82 11.11 58.23
CA LEU A 850 -32.63 11.37 57.41
C LEU A 850 -32.98 12.20 56.17
N VAL A 851 -32.63 13.48 56.18
CA VAL A 851 -32.86 14.41 55.07
C VAL A 851 -31.62 14.48 54.18
N CYS A 852 -31.79 14.15 52.89
CA CYS A 852 -30.72 14.21 51.89
C CYS A 852 -30.82 15.52 51.10
N LEU A 853 -29.93 16.47 51.36
CA LEU A 853 -29.85 17.73 50.64
C LEU A 853 -28.81 17.65 49.53
N ALA A 854 -29.11 18.25 48.37
CA ALA A 854 -28.16 18.38 47.28
C ALA A 854 -27.05 19.37 47.68
N ASN A 855 -25.78 19.05 47.38
CA ASN A 855 -24.65 19.84 47.86
C ASN A 855 -24.68 21.30 47.37
N SER A 856 -25.18 21.56 46.16
CA SER A 856 -25.36 22.94 45.65
C SER A 856 -26.28 23.76 46.56
N LYS A 857 -27.45 23.20 46.89
CA LYS A 857 -28.40 23.80 47.81
C LYS A 857 -27.84 24.02 49.22
N VAL A 858 -26.94 23.16 49.67
CA VAL A 858 -26.29 23.29 50.99
C VAL A 858 -25.24 24.39 50.99
N SER A 859 -24.48 24.50 49.90
CA SER A 859 -23.46 25.54 49.73
C SER A 859 -24.04 26.93 49.52
N GLU A 860 -25.23 27.02 48.92
CA GLU A 860 -25.95 28.28 48.68
C GLU A 860 -26.82 28.71 49.88
N ALA A 861 -27.15 27.78 50.78
CA ALA A 861 -28.01 28.04 51.92
C ALA A 861 -27.30 28.80 53.04
N GLU A 862 -28.05 29.64 53.76
CA GLU A 862 -27.57 30.18 55.03
C GLU A 862 -27.42 29.03 56.03
N MET A 863 -26.19 28.84 56.52
CA MET A 863 -25.82 27.73 57.39
C MET A 863 -25.31 28.27 58.72
N GLN A 864 -25.93 27.81 59.80
CA GLN A 864 -25.53 28.10 61.17
C GLN A 864 -24.94 26.84 61.80
N ASN A 865 -23.66 26.88 62.14
CA ASN A 865 -22.99 25.79 62.85
C ASN A 865 -23.08 26.04 64.37
N PHE A 866 -23.91 25.27 65.07
CA PHE A 866 -24.08 25.38 66.52
C PHE A 866 -22.99 24.65 67.31
N THR A 867 -22.04 24.02 66.64
CA THR A 867 -20.93 23.29 67.25
C THR A 867 -19.65 24.12 67.23
N ALA A 868 -19.45 24.93 66.19
CA ALA A 868 -18.28 25.79 66.01
C ALA A 868 -18.50 27.20 66.61
N ALA A 869 -18.52 27.31 67.94
CA ALA A 869 -18.56 28.59 68.67
C ALA A 869 -17.30 28.76 69.55
N PRO A 870 -16.14 29.16 68.99
CA PRO A 870 -14.86 29.16 69.70
C PRO A 870 -14.80 30.05 70.95
N ASN A 871 -15.65 31.08 71.02
CA ASN A 871 -15.70 32.03 72.15
C ASN A 871 -16.98 31.89 73.00
N GLY A 872 -17.70 30.76 72.89
CA GLY A 872 -18.99 30.57 73.55
C GLY A 872 -20.14 31.35 72.91
N PHE A 873 -21.35 31.16 73.42
CA PHE A 873 -22.56 31.82 72.93
C PHE A 873 -22.91 33.03 73.79
N SER A 874 -22.97 34.22 73.17
CA SER A 874 -23.38 35.44 73.85
C SER A 874 -24.89 35.46 74.10
N MET A 875 -25.27 35.79 75.32
CA MET A 875 -26.64 35.98 75.79
C MET A 875 -26.78 37.40 76.32
N GLU A 876 -27.91 38.03 76.05
CA GLU A 876 -28.26 39.34 76.59
C GLU A 876 -29.67 39.30 77.18
N LEU A 877 -29.80 39.72 78.43
CA LEU A 877 -31.05 39.79 79.17
C LEU A 877 -31.28 41.23 79.66
N PRO A 878 -32.39 41.88 79.24
CA PRO A 878 -32.75 43.18 79.78
C PRO A 878 -33.50 43.02 81.11
N PHE A 879 -33.17 43.89 82.08
CA PHE A 879 -33.84 44.05 83.36
C PHE A 879 -34.29 45.50 83.52
N PHE A 880 -35.46 45.72 84.12
CA PHE A 880 -36.07 47.04 84.27
C PHE A 880 -36.39 47.34 85.73
N PHE A 881 -35.98 48.50 86.21
CA PHE A 881 -36.13 48.89 87.62
C PHE A 881 -36.68 50.32 87.75
N ASN A 882 -37.11 50.67 88.98
CA ASN A 882 -37.56 52.02 89.31
C ASN A 882 -36.38 53.01 89.21
N PRO A 883 -36.50 54.13 88.46
CA PRO A 883 -35.42 55.12 88.29
C PRO A 883 -35.06 55.89 89.56
N ALA A 884 -35.86 55.79 90.64
CA ALA A 884 -35.51 56.37 91.94
C ALA A 884 -34.38 55.63 92.67
N LEU A 885 -34.01 54.43 92.21
CA LEU A 885 -32.87 53.67 92.74
C LEU A 885 -31.56 54.21 92.17
N ASP A 886 -30.54 54.32 93.02
CA ASP A 886 -29.19 54.69 92.58
C ASP A 886 -28.66 53.66 91.55
N PRO A 887 -28.36 54.07 90.31
CA PRO A 887 -27.88 53.16 89.28
C PRO A 887 -26.58 52.44 89.64
N GLN A 888 -25.72 53.05 90.46
CA GLN A 888 -24.48 52.41 90.91
C GLN A 888 -24.78 51.23 91.84
N ALA A 889 -25.67 51.40 92.80
CA ALA A 889 -26.08 50.35 93.72
C ALA A 889 -26.76 49.16 93.00
N VAL A 890 -27.56 49.42 91.95
CA VAL A 890 -28.20 48.37 91.15
C VAL A 890 -27.16 47.59 90.33
N LEU A 891 -26.19 48.27 89.74
CA LEU A 891 -25.11 47.63 88.97
C LEU A 891 -24.22 46.74 89.84
N GLU A 892 -23.87 47.17 91.05
CA GLU A 892 -23.09 46.37 92.00
C GLU A 892 -23.81 45.06 92.35
N VAL A 893 -25.11 45.11 92.63
CA VAL A 893 -25.90 43.92 92.95
C VAL A 893 -26.01 42.99 91.73
N LEU A 894 -26.27 43.53 90.52
CA LEU A 894 -26.29 42.72 89.31
C LEU A 894 -24.94 42.04 89.07
N GLN A 895 -23.82 42.75 89.23
CA GLN A 895 -22.48 42.18 89.07
C GLN A 895 -22.18 41.09 90.12
N GLN A 896 -22.56 41.30 91.39
CA GLN A 896 -22.41 40.29 92.45
C GLN A 896 -23.20 39.02 92.16
N VAL A 897 -24.46 39.16 91.74
CA VAL A 897 -25.33 38.02 91.43
C VAL A 897 -24.80 37.22 90.24
N LEU A 898 -24.31 37.92 89.22
CA LEU A 898 -23.78 37.29 88.02
C LEU A 898 -22.45 36.59 88.27
N ALA A 899 -21.57 37.17 89.10
CA ALA A 899 -20.32 36.54 89.51
C ALA A 899 -20.53 35.22 90.27
N ALA A 900 -21.69 35.04 90.91
CA ALA A 900 -22.04 33.82 91.63
C ALA A 900 -22.56 32.68 90.73
N ILE A 901 -22.74 32.90 89.42
CA ILE A 901 -23.27 31.91 88.47
C ILE A 901 -22.11 31.29 87.67
N PRO A 902 -21.69 30.05 87.95
CA PRO A 902 -20.50 29.45 87.34
C PRO A 902 -20.57 29.32 85.82
N ASP A 903 -21.77 29.10 85.28
CA ASP A 903 -21.99 28.86 83.84
C ASP A 903 -22.14 30.16 83.02
N ALA A 904 -22.19 31.32 83.68
CA ALA A 904 -22.26 32.64 83.04
C ALA A 904 -20.83 33.22 82.92
N LEU A 905 -20.19 32.96 81.79
CA LEU A 905 -18.82 33.42 81.50
C LEU A 905 -18.82 34.89 81.09
N GLU A 906 -17.81 35.66 81.49
CA GLU A 906 -17.67 37.09 81.18
C GLU A 906 -18.97 37.91 81.43
N PRO A 907 -19.60 37.80 82.61
CA PRO A 907 -20.84 38.52 82.85
C PRO A 907 -20.56 40.02 83.01
N ALA A 908 -21.34 40.84 82.31
CA ALA A 908 -21.30 42.29 82.38
C ALA A 908 -22.72 42.85 82.49
N ALA A 909 -22.96 43.66 83.51
CA ALA A 909 -24.18 44.46 83.63
C ALA A 909 -23.87 45.91 83.26
N GLY A 910 -24.75 46.55 82.50
CA GLY A 910 -24.63 47.96 82.11
C GLY A 910 -25.96 48.68 82.18
N PHE A 911 -25.94 49.92 82.65
CA PHE A 911 -27.10 50.80 82.65
C PHE A 911 -27.29 51.39 81.24
N ARG A 912 -28.45 51.13 80.63
CA ARG A 912 -28.79 51.57 79.27
C ARG A 912 -29.46 52.95 79.24
N GLY A 913 -29.90 53.45 80.39
CA GLY A 913 -30.59 54.74 80.54
C GLY A 913 -31.99 54.58 81.16
N VAL A 914 -32.66 55.72 81.38
CA VAL A 914 -34.07 55.74 81.79
C VAL A 914 -34.92 55.87 80.54
N VAL A 915 -35.80 54.90 80.31
CA VAL A 915 -36.64 54.81 79.12
C VAL A 915 -38.10 54.91 79.56
N SER A 916 -38.92 55.63 78.79
CA SER A 916 -40.37 55.60 78.99
C SER A 916 -40.93 54.35 78.31
N LYS A 917 -41.51 53.44 79.09
CA LYS A 917 -42.27 52.29 78.59
C LYS A 917 -43.67 52.36 79.18
N ASP A 918 -44.68 52.38 78.30
CA ASP A 918 -46.11 52.41 78.66
C ASP A 918 -46.48 53.51 79.69
N GLY A 919 -45.93 54.72 79.51
CA GLY A 919 -46.26 55.89 80.33
C GLY A 919 -45.57 55.94 81.70
N ARG A 920 -44.65 54.99 82.01
CA ARG A 920 -43.81 55.02 83.21
C ARG A 920 -42.34 55.10 82.82
N TRP A 921 -41.59 55.93 83.53
CA TRP A 921 -40.14 55.99 83.41
C TRP A 921 -39.52 54.81 84.16
N VAL A 922 -38.76 53.98 83.46
CA VAL A 922 -38.05 52.82 84.01
C VAL A 922 -36.57 52.88 83.65
N ALA A 923 -35.71 52.53 84.60
CA ALA A 923 -34.28 52.38 84.39
C ALA A 923 -34.00 51.00 83.76
N GLU A 924 -33.45 50.97 82.53
CA GLU A 924 -33.11 49.74 81.81
C GLU A 924 -31.64 49.34 82.08
N TYR A 925 -31.43 48.06 82.38
CA TYR A 925 -30.12 47.47 82.59
C TYR A 925 -29.99 46.24 81.70
N SER A 926 -28.91 46.16 80.92
CA SER A 926 -28.61 44.98 80.11
C SER A 926 -27.57 44.12 80.80
N VAL A 927 -27.91 42.87 81.04
CA VAL A 927 -27.01 41.83 81.53
C VAL A 927 -26.55 40.99 80.34
N ARG A 928 -25.26 41.03 80.04
CA ARG A 928 -24.62 40.22 78.99
C ARG A 928 -23.75 39.16 79.64
N TYR A 929 -23.84 37.93 79.17
CA TYR A 929 -22.98 36.82 79.61
C TYR A 929 -22.82 35.81 78.49
N ARG A 930 -21.79 34.98 78.57
CA ARG A 930 -21.51 33.92 77.60
C ARG A 930 -21.71 32.55 78.21
N VAL A 931 -22.09 31.59 77.37
CA VAL A 931 -22.24 30.18 77.77
C VAL A 931 -21.34 29.31 76.89
N ALA A 932 -20.59 28.40 77.50
CA ALA A 932 -19.60 27.57 76.79
C ALA A 932 -20.23 26.62 75.76
N GLN A 933 -21.41 26.07 76.05
CA GLN A 933 -22.09 25.11 75.18
C GLN A 933 -23.52 25.55 74.87
N SER A 934 -23.98 25.29 73.63
CA SER A 934 -25.35 25.65 73.22
C SER A 934 -26.44 24.93 74.03
N SER A 935 -26.16 23.75 74.57
CA SER A 935 -27.08 22.96 75.40
C SER A 935 -27.36 23.59 76.77
N GLN A 936 -26.49 24.50 77.23
CA GLN A 936 -26.59 25.12 78.55
C GLN A 936 -27.36 26.45 78.51
N LYS A 937 -27.62 27.02 77.31
CA LYS A 937 -28.26 28.34 77.14
C LYS A 937 -29.53 28.52 77.97
N ASP A 938 -30.45 27.56 77.88
CA ASP A 938 -31.76 27.67 78.55
C ASP A 938 -31.62 27.55 80.07
N LYS A 939 -30.81 26.59 80.54
CA LYS A 939 -30.54 26.39 81.97
C LYS A 939 -29.86 27.59 82.61
N THR A 940 -28.84 28.14 81.96
CA THR A 940 -28.11 29.31 82.49
C THR A 940 -28.97 30.57 82.45
N ARG A 941 -29.80 30.76 81.41
CA ARG A 941 -30.76 31.86 81.32
C ARG A 941 -31.75 31.85 82.48
N GLU A 942 -32.34 30.69 82.76
CA GLU A 942 -33.26 30.52 83.87
C GLU A 942 -32.58 30.81 85.22
N ALA A 943 -31.37 30.30 85.43
CA ALA A 943 -30.60 30.54 86.65
C ALA A 943 -30.27 32.03 86.87
N VAL A 944 -29.86 32.76 85.82
CA VAL A 944 -29.61 34.21 85.88
C VAL A 944 -30.89 34.96 86.26
N TRP A 945 -32.00 34.65 85.61
CA TRP A 945 -33.28 35.32 85.87
C TRP A 945 -33.76 35.11 87.31
N LEU A 946 -33.76 33.86 87.80
CA LEU A 946 -34.23 33.52 89.13
C LEU A 946 -33.36 34.12 90.24
N ARG A 947 -32.03 34.14 90.07
CA ARG A 947 -31.12 34.71 91.08
C ARG A 947 -31.14 36.23 91.11
N VAL A 948 -31.23 36.90 89.95
CA VAL A 948 -31.43 38.35 89.92
C VAL A 948 -32.75 38.70 90.59
N ARG A 949 -33.84 37.98 90.28
CA ARG A 949 -35.12 38.21 90.97
C ARG A 949 -35.03 38.00 92.49
N GLY A 950 -34.37 36.93 92.95
CA GLY A 950 -34.20 36.64 94.37
C GLY A 950 -33.42 37.71 95.13
N ALA A 951 -32.25 38.10 94.62
CA ALA A 951 -31.36 39.06 95.29
C ALA A 951 -31.95 40.49 95.42
N PHE A 952 -32.90 40.83 94.54
CA PHE A 952 -33.59 42.11 94.55
C PHE A 952 -34.80 42.10 95.48
N LEU A 953 -35.56 40.99 95.53
CA LEU A 953 -36.65 40.80 96.50
C LEU A 953 -36.15 40.86 97.95
N GLU A 954 -34.97 40.30 98.24
CA GLU A 954 -34.34 40.35 99.57
C GLU A 954 -33.98 41.78 100.02
N ARG A 955 -33.79 42.71 99.08
CA ARG A 955 -33.47 44.13 99.35
C ARG A 955 -34.70 45.05 99.33
N GLY A 956 -35.89 44.50 99.13
CA GLY A 956 -37.13 45.27 98.99
C GLY A 956 -37.22 46.11 97.70
N TRP A 957 -36.39 45.80 96.70
CA TRP A 957 -36.39 46.47 95.40
C TRP A 957 -37.32 45.74 94.43
N ASP A 958 -38.41 46.38 94.03
CA ASP A 958 -39.37 45.76 93.12
C ASP A 958 -38.88 45.81 91.67
N LEU A 959 -38.91 44.66 91.01
CA LEU A 959 -38.71 44.55 89.58
C LEU A 959 -39.96 45.11 88.92
N SER A 960 -39.84 46.27 88.26
CA SER A 960 -40.99 46.84 87.56
C SER A 960 -41.49 45.83 86.52
N PRO A 961 -42.74 45.38 86.58
CA PRO A 961 -43.25 44.41 85.61
C PRO A 961 -43.29 45.08 84.25
N VAL A 962 -42.37 44.70 83.36
CA VAL A 962 -42.55 44.93 81.93
C VAL A 962 -43.44 43.82 81.40
N PRO A 963 -44.56 44.12 80.70
CA PRO A 963 -45.36 43.08 80.08
C PRO A 963 -44.50 42.30 79.08
N ALA A 964 -44.61 40.98 79.14
CA ALA A 964 -43.90 40.07 78.24
C ALA A 964 -44.19 40.44 76.77
N GLN A 965 -43.18 40.87 76.03
CA GLN A 965 -43.27 40.84 74.57
C GLN A 965 -43.47 39.37 74.16
N PRO A 966 -44.48 39.05 73.34
CA PRO A 966 -44.66 37.70 72.83
C PRO A 966 -43.42 37.28 72.05
N LEU A 967 -42.97 36.04 72.29
CA LEU A 967 -41.88 35.39 71.57
C LEU A 967 -42.14 35.51 70.06
N GLN A 968 -41.40 36.39 69.37
CA GLN A 968 -41.34 36.30 67.93
C GLN A 968 -40.68 34.96 67.58
N PRO A 969 -41.28 34.14 66.70
CA PRO A 969 -40.64 32.93 66.25
C PRO A 969 -39.32 33.31 65.57
N VAL A 970 -38.24 32.64 65.97
CA VAL A 970 -36.94 32.72 65.31
C VAL A 970 -37.17 32.33 63.85
N GLN A 971 -37.17 33.33 62.95
CA GLN A 971 -37.10 33.09 61.51
C GLN A 971 -35.74 32.46 61.20
#